data_AF-A0AAA9ZW80-F1
#
_entry.id   AF-A0AAA9ZW80-F1
#
_cell.length_a   1.000
_cell.length_b   1.000
_cell.length_c   1.000
_cell.angle_alpha   90.00
_cell.angle_beta   90.00
_cell.angle_gamma   90.00
#
_symmetry.space_group_name_H-M   'P 1'
#
loop_
_entity.id
_entity.type
_entity.pdbx_description
1 polymer ?
#
loop_
_entity_poly.entity_id
_entity_poly.type
_entity_poly.pdbx_seq_one_letter_code
_entity_poly.pdbx_strand_id
1 'polypeptide(L)'
;MTNHHCLRVVNWNGRSVHSKQLEFFDFVQQRNIDVAVVTETWLRPNISFLHPDFACVRLDRPPSDEVGRGGGVLIAVRKGLSFKQINISTKTIETTGIVISTGVNQICIVAAYFPGGRRCSDWTQFRRDIRTMTNHDVPFFITGDLNARHRYWNCAKSNKAGNILFQEAAQTGLNIHFPDSPTFVPSGRGNPSTLDIVLSNNLVNMSKPITLNELSSDHLPVCFEISLSAIPETITPTVRCYARANWPAFQRVVNARLDPIDPLFANIQDEDGVNAAVRCFKEVLLDAESIAVPAIAPRPYEVARLPDETKLLIQLRNRRRRQWMRTRDPMLKNIVLALNDRIRTDCANARFSKFADTLVSMERGDNKIWRITKALKNTNKYSPPLRSGDTLVACPKDKAQLLAESFSLAHNNQCVDDRNTAEAVERSVEQIDQSPSTADNSWLVRPKEIANIIRNLKNKKAPGHDGVKNWLLKHLPRKGYVVLSKIFSACFKLSYFPNDWKHAIVVAIPKANKDTSVPTNYRPISLLPTLSKVFERVILTRIEKHLEVTRIIPNEQFGFQKGHSTSHQIVRLVKEVRRNFHQGKSSGLILLDVEKAYDSVWHGAILHKMLLGNFSMLILKMIRSFLKDRTFQVSVNGSTSDRKPVPFGVPQGSVLSPTLYNIFSADIVKINGVEYYFFADDTGFLVSHHDPAVVVDTLQEAQNSIQEYQRKWKVKVNPAKSQAIFFTRRRSPRHLPQSQVSCGGVDIPWSQNVGYLGMTLDPKLKFGCHVANCLQKCDKLTKMLYPLVKRRSRLDRNLKVLLYKTVFRPTVAYGFPVWYDCAQSHRNKIQVKQNRLLKMMLDLSPFHPTEEVHRLAGVEKIDNWFRRLIPKFLQSCASSVNPLLQELAV
;
A
#
# COMPACT_ATOMS: atom_id res chain seq x y z
N MET A 1 30.09 -21.32 -37.48
CA MET A 1 28.71 -20.78 -37.38
C MET A 1 28.52 -20.23 -35.98
N THR A 2 28.74 -18.93 -35.80
CA THR A 2 28.49 -18.25 -34.52
C THR A 2 26.99 -18.08 -34.35
N ASN A 3 26.41 -18.69 -33.31
CA ASN A 3 25.00 -18.45 -32.96
C ASN A 3 24.82 -16.96 -32.62
N HIS A 4 24.29 -16.18 -33.57
CA HIS A 4 23.91 -14.79 -33.32
C HIS A 4 22.69 -14.79 -32.40
N HIS A 5 22.88 -14.33 -31.17
CA HIS A 5 21.77 -14.10 -30.25
C HIS A 5 21.13 -12.75 -30.59
N CYS A 6 19.81 -12.73 -30.80
CA CYS A 6 19.08 -11.50 -31.08
C CYS A 6 18.05 -11.18 -29.98
N LEU A 7 17.87 -9.88 -29.72
CA LEU A 7 16.82 -9.34 -28.87
C LEU A 7 15.61 -8.97 -29.75
N ARG A 8 14.47 -9.64 -29.56
CA ARG A 8 13.24 -9.32 -30.30
C ARG A 8 12.48 -8.19 -29.63
N VAL A 9 12.30 -7.09 -30.35
CA VAL A 9 11.62 -5.88 -29.88
C VAL A 9 10.35 -5.63 -30.69
N VAL A 10 9.25 -5.30 -30.01
CA VAL A 10 8.02 -4.82 -30.65
C VAL A 10 7.62 -3.46 -30.08
N ASN A 11 7.18 -2.55 -30.94
CA ASN A 11 6.50 -1.31 -30.57
C ASN A 11 5.04 -1.36 -31.00
N TRP A 12 4.13 -0.87 -30.15
CA TRP A 12 2.71 -0.78 -30.46
C TRP A 12 2.01 0.38 -29.75
N ASN A 13 1.40 1.30 -30.50
CA ASN A 13 0.42 2.23 -29.92
C ASN A 13 -0.88 1.47 -29.59
N GLY A 14 -1.10 1.29 -28.29
CA GLY A 14 -2.16 0.44 -27.77
C GLY A 14 -3.53 1.08 -27.73
N ARG A 15 -3.63 2.42 -27.76
CA ARG A 15 -4.88 3.19 -27.57
C ARG A 15 -5.76 2.56 -26.47
N SER A 16 -5.21 2.52 -25.26
CA SER A 16 -5.64 1.71 -24.10
C SER A 16 -5.24 0.23 -24.14
N VAL A 17 -4.32 -0.15 -23.25
CA VAL A 17 -3.85 -1.55 -23.12
C VAL A 17 -4.55 -2.36 -22.03
N HIS A 18 -5.19 -1.72 -21.04
CA HIS A 18 -5.75 -2.43 -19.87
C HIS A 18 -6.83 -3.47 -20.22
N SER A 19 -7.78 -3.12 -21.10
CA SER A 19 -8.82 -4.05 -21.55
C SER A 19 -8.27 -5.14 -22.48
N LYS A 20 -7.11 -4.90 -23.11
CA LYS A 20 -6.43 -5.77 -24.08
C LYS A 20 -5.29 -6.59 -23.46
N GLN A 21 -5.06 -6.48 -22.15
CA GLN A 21 -3.92 -7.10 -21.46
C GLN A 21 -3.70 -8.58 -21.79
N LEU A 22 -4.76 -9.40 -21.76
CA LEU A 22 -4.62 -10.84 -22.03
C LEU A 22 -4.21 -11.11 -23.49
N GLU A 23 -4.87 -10.45 -24.44
CA GLU A 23 -4.51 -10.55 -25.86
C GLU A 23 -3.09 -10.05 -26.11
N PHE A 24 -2.70 -8.93 -25.50
CA PHE A 24 -1.36 -8.36 -25.65
C PHE A 24 -0.27 -9.33 -25.17
N PHE A 25 -0.42 -9.92 -23.97
CA PHE A 25 0.60 -10.85 -23.48
C PHE A 25 0.59 -12.19 -24.20
N ASP A 26 -0.57 -12.67 -24.67
CA ASP A 26 -0.65 -13.85 -25.55
C ASP A 26 0.11 -13.60 -26.88
N PHE A 27 -0.06 -12.42 -27.48
CA PHE A 27 0.69 -12.00 -28.66
C PHE A 27 2.22 -11.95 -28.43
N VAL A 28 2.65 -11.26 -27.36
CA VAL A 28 4.08 -11.13 -27.01
C VAL A 28 4.71 -12.50 -26.76
N GLN A 29 3.99 -13.43 -26.14
CA GLN A 29 4.44 -14.81 -25.93
C GLN A 29 4.52 -15.60 -27.24
N GLN A 30 3.47 -15.59 -28.07
CA GLN A 30 3.43 -16.33 -29.34
C GLN A 30 4.52 -15.88 -30.32
N ARG A 31 4.86 -14.60 -30.30
CA ARG A 31 5.93 -14.02 -31.14
C ARG A 31 7.33 -14.12 -30.53
N ASN A 32 7.44 -14.69 -29.33
CA ASN A 32 8.68 -14.79 -28.57
C ASN A 32 9.38 -13.42 -28.43
N ILE A 33 8.62 -12.40 -28.07
CA ILE A 33 9.13 -11.03 -27.89
C ILE A 33 9.81 -10.89 -26.53
N ASP A 34 10.99 -10.28 -26.55
CA ASP A 34 11.81 -10.07 -25.35
C ASP A 34 11.55 -8.70 -24.71
N VAL A 35 11.35 -7.67 -25.54
CA VAL A 35 11.02 -6.31 -25.10
C VAL A 35 9.83 -5.78 -25.90
N ALA A 36 8.76 -5.40 -25.22
CA ALA A 36 7.59 -4.79 -25.84
C ALA A 36 7.39 -3.36 -25.35
N VAL A 37 7.46 -2.40 -26.28
CA VAL A 37 7.16 -1.00 -26.09
C VAL A 37 5.70 -0.74 -26.44
N VAL A 38 4.99 -0.06 -25.54
CA VAL A 38 3.59 0.32 -25.72
C VAL A 38 3.43 1.81 -25.47
N THR A 39 2.94 2.54 -26.47
CA THR A 39 2.54 3.94 -26.35
C THR A 39 1.01 4.05 -26.24
N GLU A 40 0.53 5.20 -25.76
CA GLU A 40 -0.89 5.40 -25.44
C GLU A 40 -1.49 4.28 -24.58
N THR A 41 -0.78 3.94 -23.51
CA THR A 41 -1.22 2.88 -22.60
C THR A 41 -2.57 3.20 -21.96
N TRP A 42 -2.88 4.49 -21.76
CA TRP A 42 -4.00 5.05 -21.01
C TRP A 42 -4.12 4.44 -19.60
N LEU A 43 -3.00 3.92 -19.09
CA LEU A 43 -2.90 3.42 -17.75
C LEU A 43 -2.82 4.61 -16.79
N ARG A 44 -3.42 4.40 -15.62
CA ARG A 44 -3.36 5.36 -14.51
C ARG A 44 -2.59 4.72 -13.36
N PRO A 45 -1.97 5.52 -12.47
CA PRO A 45 -1.22 5.03 -11.31
C PRO A 45 -1.96 3.96 -10.47
N ASN A 46 -3.29 4.06 -10.40
CA ASN A 46 -4.14 3.15 -9.64
C ASN A 46 -4.57 1.87 -10.38
N ILE A 47 -4.18 1.70 -11.65
CA ILE A 47 -4.50 0.54 -12.49
C ILE A 47 -3.30 -0.40 -12.52
N SER A 48 -3.47 -1.60 -11.96
CA SER A 48 -2.46 -2.66 -12.05
C SER A 48 -2.36 -3.22 -13.46
N PHE A 49 -1.14 -3.38 -13.96
CA PHE A 49 -0.83 -4.04 -15.24
C PHE A 49 0.43 -4.89 -15.02
N LEU A 50 0.26 -6.19 -14.82
CA LEU A 50 1.31 -7.11 -14.39
C LEU A 50 1.22 -8.43 -15.15
N HIS A 51 2.37 -9.07 -15.36
CA HIS A 51 2.50 -10.40 -15.94
C HIS A 51 3.58 -11.21 -15.17
N PRO A 52 3.44 -12.55 -15.00
CA PRO A 52 4.45 -13.39 -14.37
C PRO A 52 5.76 -13.40 -15.15
N ASP A 53 5.70 -13.34 -16.48
CA ASP A 53 6.88 -13.53 -17.33
C ASP A 53 7.45 -12.22 -17.84
N PHE A 54 6.80 -11.07 -17.55
CA PHE A 54 7.29 -9.75 -17.96
C PHE A 54 7.36 -8.80 -16.77
N ALA A 55 8.44 -8.04 -16.67
CA ALA A 55 8.57 -6.87 -15.82
C ALA A 55 8.12 -5.64 -16.62
N CYS A 56 7.19 -4.85 -16.07
CA CYS A 56 6.68 -3.67 -16.76
C CYS A 56 7.24 -2.39 -16.12
N VAL A 57 8.03 -1.66 -16.90
CA VAL A 57 8.45 -0.29 -16.63
C VAL A 57 7.47 0.64 -17.34
N ARG A 58 6.95 1.68 -16.69
CA ARG A 58 5.98 2.58 -17.34
C ARG A 58 5.98 3.98 -16.75
N LEU A 59 5.51 4.93 -17.53
CA LEU A 59 5.20 6.31 -17.16
C LEU A 59 3.70 6.54 -17.45
N ASP A 60 2.93 6.79 -16.39
CA ASP A 60 1.50 7.07 -16.47
C ASP A 60 1.24 8.58 -16.41
N ARG A 61 0.21 9.04 -17.12
CA ARG A 61 -0.29 10.40 -16.90
C ARG A 61 -1.04 10.49 -15.56
N PRO A 62 -0.78 11.54 -14.76
CA PRO A 62 -1.53 11.78 -13.54
C PRO A 62 -3.01 12.06 -13.86
N PRO A 63 -3.94 11.76 -12.95
CA PRO A 63 -5.33 12.15 -13.10
C PRO A 63 -5.45 13.67 -12.88
N SER A 64 -5.34 14.47 -13.94
CA SER A 64 -5.73 15.89 -13.92
C SER A 64 -6.83 16.15 -14.94
N ASP A 65 -7.72 17.09 -14.62
CA ASP A 65 -8.84 17.48 -15.50
C ASP A 65 -8.36 18.22 -16.77
N GLU A 66 -7.14 18.75 -16.75
CA GLU A 66 -6.52 19.49 -17.86
C GLU A 66 -5.87 18.58 -18.93
N VAL A 67 -5.47 17.35 -18.57
CA VAL A 67 -4.75 16.45 -19.48
C VAL A 67 -5.72 15.42 -20.05
N GLY A 68 -6.09 15.57 -21.32
CA GLY A 68 -7.08 14.72 -21.99
C GLY A 68 -6.80 13.20 -21.89
N ARG A 69 -7.85 12.39 -22.10
CA ARG A 69 -7.97 10.93 -21.84
C ARG A 69 -6.84 10.00 -22.35
N GLY A 70 -5.96 10.46 -23.24
CA GLY A 70 -4.91 9.64 -23.90
C GLY A 70 -3.51 9.81 -23.31
N GLY A 71 -2.53 9.04 -23.81
CA GLY A 71 -1.11 9.09 -23.42
C GLY A 71 -0.63 7.96 -22.49
N GLY A 72 0.61 8.07 -22.01
CA GLY A 72 1.38 7.11 -21.22
C GLY A 72 2.22 6.16 -22.06
N VAL A 73 3.38 5.75 -21.53
CA VAL A 73 4.31 4.80 -22.17
C VAL A 73 4.66 3.63 -21.24
N LEU A 74 4.90 2.45 -21.81
CA LEU A 74 5.26 1.23 -21.09
C LEU A 74 6.30 0.42 -21.86
N ILE A 75 7.27 -0.14 -21.16
CA ILE A 75 8.21 -1.16 -21.63
C ILE A 75 7.96 -2.44 -20.81
N ALA A 76 7.55 -3.52 -21.46
CA ALA A 76 7.47 -4.84 -20.87
C ALA A 76 8.72 -5.65 -21.28
N VAL A 77 9.53 -6.03 -20.28
CA VAL A 77 10.77 -6.78 -20.46
C VAL A 77 10.58 -8.21 -19.99
N ARG A 78 10.95 -9.20 -20.80
CA ARG A 78 10.88 -10.61 -20.41
C ARG A 78 11.74 -10.84 -19.17
N LYS A 79 11.15 -11.45 -18.13
CA LYS A 79 11.87 -11.81 -16.91
C LYS A 79 12.91 -12.86 -17.23
N GLY A 80 14.08 -12.70 -16.64
CA GLY A 80 15.30 -13.36 -17.06
C GLY A 80 16.32 -12.33 -17.48
N LEU A 81 15.95 -11.38 -18.35
CA LEU A 81 16.85 -10.31 -18.79
C LEU A 81 17.24 -9.39 -17.62
N SER A 82 18.55 -9.21 -17.42
CA SER A 82 19.09 -8.21 -16.50
C SER A 82 18.94 -6.80 -17.09
N PHE A 83 18.18 -5.93 -16.41
CA PHE A 83 17.98 -4.55 -16.84
C PHE A 83 17.89 -3.57 -15.66
N LYS A 84 18.22 -2.31 -15.93
CA LYS A 84 18.01 -1.17 -15.02
C LYS A 84 17.11 -0.14 -15.68
N GLN A 85 16.13 0.39 -14.94
CA GLN A 85 15.33 1.50 -15.42
C GLN A 85 16.15 2.79 -15.35
N ILE A 86 16.10 3.61 -16.41
CA ILE A 86 16.71 4.94 -16.46
C ILE A 86 15.65 6.03 -16.47
N ASN A 87 15.98 7.19 -15.89
CA ASN A 87 15.11 8.36 -15.92
C ASN A 87 15.55 9.27 -17.07
N ILE A 88 14.63 9.57 -17.99
CA ILE A 88 14.85 10.51 -19.09
C ILE A 88 13.84 11.64 -18.88
N SER A 89 14.34 12.85 -18.61
CA SER A 89 13.49 13.98 -18.24
C SER A 89 13.15 14.81 -19.47
N THR A 90 12.00 14.53 -20.07
CA THR A 90 11.44 15.25 -21.24
C THR A 90 10.15 15.98 -20.87
N LYS A 91 9.81 17.06 -21.59
CA LYS A 91 8.62 17.89 -21.30
C LYS A 91 7.47 17.69 -22.29
N THR A 92 7.77 17.62 -23.58
CA THR A 92 6.83 17.49 -24.70
C THR A 92 6.65 16.06 -25.17
N ILE A 93 7.66 15.22 -24.97
CA ILE A 93 7.65 13.79 -25.32
C ILE A 93 7.54 13.00 -24.02
N GLU A 94 6.65 12.02 -23.96
CA GLU A 94 6.55 11.10 -22.83
C GLU A 94 7.52 9.95 -23.02
N THR A 95 8.41 9.76 -22.04
CA THR A 95 9.51 8.81 -22.19
C THR A 95 9.71 7.95 -20.96
N THR A 96 10.15 6.71 -21.19
CA THR A 96 10.75 5.89 -20.15
C THR A 96 11.79 4.99 -20.80
N GLY A 97 12.88 4.70 -20.11
CA GLY A 97 13.98 3.91 -20.68
C GLY A 97 14.43 2.79 -19.76
N ILE A 98 15.06 1.80 -20.37
CA ILE A 98 15.80 0.75 -19.69
C ILE A 98 17.18 0.60 -20.32
N VAL A 99 18.14 0.17 -19.51
CA VAL A 99 19.44 -0.31 -19.97
C VAL A 99 19.51 -1.81 -19.71
N ILE A 100 19.71 -2.59 -20.76
CA ILE A 100 19.89 -4.04 -20.70
C ILE A 100 21.38 -4.33 -20.69
N SER A 101 21.81 -5.16 -19.73
CA SER A 101 23.18 -5.65 -19.66
C SER A 101 23.31 -6.95 -20.45
N THR A 102 24.10 -6.91 -21.52
CA THR A 102 24.65 -8.11 -22.14
C THR A 102 26.03 -8.33 -21.51
N GLY A 103 26.50 -9.56 -21.32
CA GLY A 103 27.72 -9.83 -20.51
C GLY A 103 29.00 -9.07 -20.93
N VAL A 104 29.00 -8.38 -22.08
CA VAL A 104 30.12 -7.56 -22.59
C VAL A 104 29.73 -6.09 -22.81
N ASN A 105 28.47 -5.79 -23.17
CA ASN A 105 28.01 -4.44 -23.57
C ASN A 105 26.66 -4.05 -22.94
N GLN A 106 26.36 -2.76 -22.87
CA GLN A 106 25.05 -2.24 -22.46
C GLN A 106 24.26 -1.71 -23.66
N ILE A 107 22.94 -1.92 -23.65
CA ILE A 107 22.02 -1.41 -24.68
C ILE A 107 20.90 -0.63 -24.02
N CYS A 108 20.64 0.58 -24.50
CA CYS A 108 19.53 1.42 -24.05
C CYS A 108 18.30 1.22 -24.95
N ILE A 109 17.14 0.98 -24.36
CA ILE A 109 15.85 0.97 -25.06
C ILE A 109 14.94 2.01 -24.42
N VAL A 110 14.42 2.92 -25.24
CA VAL A 110 13.56 4.02 -24.81
C VAL A 110 12.20 3.92 -25.50
N ALA A 111 11.14 3.93 -24.70
CA ALA A 111 9.79 4.13 -25.19
C ALA A 111 9.51 5.63 -25.28
N ALA A 112 9.06 6.11 -26.44
CA ALA A 112 8.77 7.53 -26.66
C ALA A 112 7.40 7.76 -27.29
N TYR A 113 6.60 8.65 -26.69
CA TYR A 113 5.31 9.06 -27.24
C TYR A 113 5.21 10.57 -27.33
N PHE A 114 5.00 11.10 -28.53
CA PHE A 114 4.71 12.52 -28.73
C PHE A 114 3.22 12.69 -29.07
N PRO A 115 2.43 13.43 -28.27
CA PRO A 115 0.98 13.56 -28.46
C PRO A 115 0.55 14.39 -29.68
N GLY A 116 1.49 14.94 -30.46
CA GLY A 116 1.23 15.62 -31.72
C GLY A 116 1.09 17.15 -31.64
N GLY A 117 1.29 17.81 -32.79
CA GLY A 117 1.55 19.26 -32.89
C GLY A 117 0.42 20.23 -32.50
N ARG A 118 -0.84 19.81 -32.36
CA ARG A 118 -1.93 20.71 -31.86
C ARG A 118 -1.82 20.99 -30.35
N ARG A 119 -1.05 20.17 -29.61
CA ARG A 119 -0.80 20.31 -28.17
C ARG A 119 0.61 20.80 -27.86
N CYS A 120 1.46 20.97 -28.87
CA CYS A 120 2.84 21.42 -28.71
C CYS A 120 2.99 22.82 -29.32
N SER A 121 2.97 23.84 -28.47
CA SER A 121 3.30 25.21 -28.84
C SER A 121 4.82 25.45 -28.84
N ASP A 122 5.58 24.71 -28.02
CA ASP A 122 7.02 24.88 -27.84
C ASP A 122 7.86 23.86 -28.63
N TRP A 123 8.17 24.22 -29.87
CA TRP A 123 8.98 23.39 -30.77
C TRP A 123 10.48 23.41 -30.43
N THR A 124 10.94 24.41 -29.68
CA THR A 124 12.32 24.48 -29.17
C THR A 124 12.51 23.42 -28.09
N GLN A 125 11.54 23.28 -27.18
CA GLN A 125 11.54 22.23 -26.18
C GLN A 125 11.41 20.84 -26.81
N PHE A 126 10.61 20.66 -27.87
CA PHE A 126 10.56 19.39 -28.61
C PHE A 126 11.93 18.98 -29.16
N ARG A 127 12.68 19.92 -29.75
CA ARG A 127 14.05 19.67 -30.23
C ARG A 127 15.00 19.32 -29.07
N ARG A 128 14.90 20.02 -27.93
CA ARG A 128 15.67 19.70 -26.72
C ARG A 128 15.36 18.29 -26.22
N ASP A 129 14.10 17.91 -26.17
CA ASP A 129 13.69 16.57 -25.73
C ASP A 129 14.23 15.46 -26.64
N ILE A 130 14.26 15.66 -27.97
CA ILE A 130 14.93 14.73 -28.90
C ILE A 130 16.39 14.55 -28.50
N ARG A 131 17.13 15.64 -28.32
CA ARG A 131 18.55 15.60 -27.92
C ARG A 131 18.75 14.93 -26.57
N THR A 132 17.87 15.19 -25.60
CA THR A 132 17.90 14.53 -24.28
C THR A 132 17.69 13.02 -24.39
N MET A 133 16.78 12.56 -25.25
CA MET A 133 16.56 11.12 -25.46
C MET A 133 17.71 10.44 -26.22
N THR A 134 18.45 11.16 -27.06
CA THR A 134 19.53 10.62 -27.88
C THR A 134 20.92 10.79 -27.26
N ASN A 135 21.03 11.47 -26.11
CA ASN A 135 22.29 11.71 -25.42
C ASN A 135 22.66 10.51 -24.52
N HIS A 136 23.10 9.43 -25.16
CA HIS A 136 23.52 8.21 -24.48
C HIS A 136 24.88 7.74 -25.01
N ASP A 137 25.80 7.43 -24.08
CA ASP A 137 27.15 6.91 -24.38
C ASP A 137 27.14 5.43 -24.79
N VAL A 138 25.97 4.77 -24.72
CA VAL A 138 25.76 3.36 -25.09
C VAL A 138 24.91 3.25 -26.36
N PRO A 139 25.00 2.15 -27.12
CA PRO A 139 24.07 1.88 -28.21
C PRO A 139 22.62 2.00 -27.74
N PHE A 140 21.81 2.80 -28.45
CA PHE A 140 20.42 3.05 -28.06
C PHE A 140 19.43 2.81 -29.19
N PHE A 141 18.21 2.43 -28.79
CA PHE A 141 17.06 2.25 -29.65
C PHE A 141 15.85 2.95 -29.02
N ILE A 142 15.46 4.09 -29.60
CA ILE A 142 14.26 4.83 -29.18
C ILE A 142 13.13 4.45 -30.12
N THR A 143 12.04 3.91 -29.60
CA THR A 143 10.90 3.49 -30.41
C THR A 143 9.57 3.88 -29.77
N GLY A 144 8.57 4.12 -30.60
CA GLY A 144 7.25 4.54 -30.17
C GLY A 144 6.53 5.35 -31.24
N ASP A 145 5.43 5.97 -30.84
CA ASP A 145 4.63 6.85 -31.71
C ASP A 145 5.02 8.31 -31.46
N LEU A 146 5.89 8.82 -32.33
CA LEU A 146 6.35 10.21 -32.27
C LEU A 146 5.41 11.17 -33.03
N ASN A 147 4.30 10.70 -33.59
CA ASN A 147 3.40 11.50 -34.43
C ASN A 147 4.14 12.36 -35.49
N ALA A 148 5.33 11.91 -35.90
CA ALA A 148 6.24 12.60 -36.80
C ALA A 148 6.00 12.08 -38.21
N ARG A 149 5.51 12.96 -39.10
CA ARG A 149 5.20 12.61 -40.49
C ARG A 149 6.27 13.21 -41.38
N HIS A 150 6.88 12.42 -42.24
CA HIS A 150 7.78 12.92 -43.26
C HIS A 150 7.72 12.05 -44.50
N ARG A 151 7.87 12.67 -45.68
CA ARG A 151 7.88 11.94 -46.97
C ARG A 151 8.99 10.88 -47.05
N TYR A 152 10.10 11.11 -46.35
CA TYR A 152 11.24 10.17 -46.29
C TYR A 152 10.87 8.78 -45.73
N TRP A 153 9.94 8.70 -44.78
CA TRP A 153 9.50 7.44 -44.19
C TRP A 153 8.04 7.10 -44.56
N ASN A 154 7.72 7.18 -45.86
CA ASN A 154 6.45 6.69 -46.43
C ASN A 154 5.17 7.40 -45.94
N CYS A 155 5.26 8.68 -45.52
CA CYS A 155 4.08 9.50 -45.26
C CYS A 155 3.69 10.38 -46.45
N ALA A 156 2.39 10.51 -46.74
CA ALA A 156 1.90 11.35 -47.84
C ALA A 156 2.25 12.85 -47.72
N LYS A 157 2.36 13.37 -46.48
CA LYS A 157 2.71 14.76 -46.18
C LYS A 157 3.65 14.82 -44.98
N SER A 158 4.62 15.73 -45.02
CA SER A 158 5.46 16.03 -43.86
C SER A 158 4.75 16.97 -42.88
N ASN A 159 5.05 16.85 -41.59
CA ASN A 159 4.62 17.79 -40.56
C ASN A 159 5.83 18.41 -39.84
N LYS A 160 5.60 19.42 -38.99
CA LYS A 160 6.68 20.15 -38.30
C LYS A 160 7.54 19.23 -37.42
N ALA A 161 6.94 18.27 -36.72
CA ALA A 161 7.66 17.27 -35.93
C ALA A 161 8.59 16.41 -36.79
N GLY A 162 8.10 15.91 -37.93
CA GLY A 162 8.90 15.12 -38.88
C GLY A 162 10.04 15.92 -39.51
N ASN A 163 9.80 17.19 -39.86
CA ASN A 163 10.85 18.06 -40.39
C ASN A 163 11.96 18.32 -39.35
N ILE A 164 11.60 18.59 -38.09
CA ILE A 164 12.59 18.78 -37.02
C ILE A 164 13.39 17.51 -36.79
N LEU A 165 12.72 16.36 -36.71
CA LEU A 165 13.39 15.08 -36.51
C LEU A 165 14.33 14.72 -37.67
N PHE A 166 13.91 14.97 -38.91
CA PHE A 166 14.75 14.77 -40.10
C PHE A 166 15.99 15.68 -40.08
N GLN A 167 15.83 16.95 -39.68
CA GLN A 167 16.96 17.88 -39.53
C GLN A 167 17.92 17.45 -38.42
N GLU A 168 17.43 17.07 -37.25
CA GLU A 168 18.27 16.60 -36.14
C GLU A 168 19.01 15.32 -36.53
N ALA A 169 18.37 14.41 -37.28
CA ALA A 169 19.02 13.21 -37.79
C ALA A 169 20.20 13.52 -38.70
N ALA A 170 20.02 14.46 -39.65
CA ALA A 170 21.10 14.90 -40.52
C ALA A 170 22.26 15.58 -39.77
N GLN A 171 21.96 16.30 -38.68
CA GLN A 171 22.97 17.04 -37.90
C GLN A 171 23.76 16.19 -36.91
N THR A 172 23.14 15.13 -36.36
CA THR A 172 23.70 14.36 -35.23
C THR A 172 24.16 12.96 -35.62
N GLY A 173 23.97 12.54 -36.87
CA GLY A 173 24.24 11.17 -37.32
C GLY A 173 23.24 10.13 -36.78
N LEU A 174 22.10 10.59 -36.27
CA LEU A 174 21.03 9.72 -35.77
C LEU A 174 20.32 9.02 -36.94
N ASN A 175 20.19 7.71 -36.84
CA ASN A 175 19.55 6.89 -37.88
C ASN A 175 18.05 6.75 -37.60
N ILE A 176 17.24 6.87 -38.66
CA ILE A 176 15.78 6.70 -38.61
C ILE A 176 15.41 5.43 -39.37
N HIS A 177 14.91 4.42 -38.66
CA HIS A 177 14.42 3.18 -39.22
C HIS A 177 12.90 3.15 -39.25
N PHE A 178 12.33 2.64 -40.34
CA PHE A 178 10.89 2.60 -40.55
C PHE A 178 10.48 1.39 -41.41
N PRO A 179 9.25 0.87 -41.23
CA PRO A 179 8.74 -0.23 -42.05
C PRO A 179 8.25 0.24 -43.43
N ASP A 180 8.22 -0.69 -44.39
CA ASP A 180 7.73 -0.43 -45.75
C ASP A 180 6.22 -0.20 -45.81
N SER A 181 5.49 -0.74 -44.83
CA SER A 181 4.03 -0.61 -44.76
C SER A 181 3.58 0.34 -43.66
N PRO A 182 2.46 1.07 -43.85
CA PRO A 182 1.98 2.05 -42.88
C PRO A 182 1.71 1.43 -41.51
N THR A 183 2.03 2.17 -40.45
CA THR A 183 1.83 1.72 -39.06
C THR A 183 0.54 2.25 -38.44
N PHE A 184 0.02 3.36 -38.95
CA PHE A 184 -1.28 3.92 -38.57
C PHE A 184 -2.29 3.80 -39.71
N VAL A 185 -3.46 3.24 -39.40
CA VAL A 185 -4.59 3.10 -40.34
C VAL A 185 -5.80 3.89 -39.82
N PRO A 186 -6.11 5.06 -40.41
CA PRO A 186 -7.23 5.87 -39.97
C PRO A 186 -8.58 5.16 -40.19
N SER A 187 -9.52 5.40 -39.28
CA SER A 187 -10.87 4.82 -39.32
C SER A 187 -11.79 5.48 -40.36
N GLY A 188 -11.46 6.69 -40.81
CA GLY A 188 -12.18 7.47 -41.83
C GLY A 188 -11.39 7.59 -43.15
N ARG A 189 -11.72 8.60 -43.97
CA ARG A 189 -11.12 8.86 -45.31
C ARG A 189 -9.66 9.38 -45.30
N GLY A 190 -8.95 9.25 -44.17
CA GLY A 190 -7.57 9.70 -44.08
C GLY A 190 -6.58 8.75 -44.78
N ASN A 191 -5.42 9.27 -45.17
CA ASN A 191 -4.33 8.44 -45.69
C ASN A 191 -3.63 7.68 -44.54
N PRO A 192 -3.31 6.38 -44.73
CA PRO A 192 -2.39 5.66 -43.85
C PRO A 192 -1.06 6.40 -43.68
N SER A 193 -0.38 6.20 -42.56
CA SER A 193 0.89 6.88 -42.28
C SER A 193 1.82 6.01 -41.44
N THR A 194 3.12 6.22 -41.58
CA THR A 194 4.15 5.57 -40.77
C THR A 194 4.55 6.50 -39.63
N LEU A 195 3.99 6.28 -38.45
CA LEU A 195 4.18 7.13 -37.26
C LEU A 195 5.08 6.45 -36.21
N ASP A 196 4.93 5.13 -36.11
CA ASP A 196 5.77 4.25 -35.29
C ASP A 196 7.12 3.97 -35.97
N ILE A 197 8.17 4.67 -35.52
CA ILE A 197 9.55 4.58 -36.06
C ILE A 197 10.55 4.17 -34.98
N VAL A 198 11.79 3.86 -35.38
CA VAL A 198 12.90 3.55 -34.48
C VAL A 198 14.07 4.48 -34.75
N LEU A 199 14.62 5.11 -33.71
CA LEU A 199 15.80 5.97 -33.77
C LEU A 199 16.98 5.26 -33.12
N SER A 200 18.17 5.33 -33.72
CA SER A 200 19.36 4.68 -33.18
C SER A 200 20.67 5.36 -33.57
N ASN A 201 21.67 5.30 -32.72
CA ASN A 201 23.06 5.64 -33.05
C ASN A 201 23.87 4.48 -33.67
N ASN A 202 23.24 3.33 -33.96
CA ASN A 202 23.92 2.16 -34.49
C ASN A 202 23.11 1.48 -35.61
N LEU A 203 23.70 1.34 -36.80
CA LEU A 203 23.08 0.73 -37.97
C LEU A 203 23.31 -0.78 -38.09
N VAL A 204 24.42 -1.30 -37.56
CA VAL A 204 24.93 -2.63 -37.91
C VAL A 204 24.20 -3.74 -37.15
N ASN A 205 23.62 -3.40 -35.99
CA ASN A 205 23.09 -4.38 -35.05
C ASN A 205 21.56 -4.48 -35.05
N MET A 206 20.86 -4.06 -36.11
CA MET A 206 19.39 -4.06 -36.14
C MET A 206 18.82 -4.54 -37.48
N SER A 207 17.78 -5.38 -37.42
CA SER A 207 17.00 -5.78 -38.60
C SER A 207 16.06 -4.66 -39.05
N LYS A 208 15.70 -4.63 -40.34
CA LYS A 208 14.67 -3.72 -40.85
C LYS A 208 13.34 -3.90 -40.09
N PRO A 209 12.69 -2.82 -39.62
CA PRO A 209 11.39 -2.91 -38.97
C PRO A 209 10.30 -3.46 -39.89
N ILE A 210 9.42 -4.32 -39.35
CA ILE A 210 8.28 -4.90 -40.07
C ILE A 210 6.97 -4.63 -39.35
N THR A 211 5.90 -4.37 -40.10
CA THR A 211 4.55 -4.14 -39.55
C THR A 211 3.75 -5.43 -39.46
N LEU A 212 3.12 -5.68 -38.31
CA LEU A 212 2.31 -6.88 -38.04
C LEU A 212 0.81 -6.55 -38.06
N ASN A 213 0.01 -7.36 -38.76
CA ASN A 213 -1.44 -7.18 -38.85
C ASN A 213 -2.20 -7.81 -37.67
N GLU A 214 -1.81 -7.42 -36.46
CA GLU A 214 -2.26 -8.02 -35.19
C GLU A 214 -2.67 -6.95 -34.17
N LEU A 215 -3.26 -7.41 -33.06
CA LEU A 215 -3.83 -6.60 -31.99
C LEU A 215 -4.98 -5.67 -32.42
N SER A 216 -5.81 -5.26 -31.45
CA SER A 216 -6.93 -4.35 -31.69
C SER A 216 -6.54 -2.89 -31.39
N SER A 217 -6.00 -2.17 -32.36
CA SER A 217 -5.72 -0.72 -32.32
C SER A 217 -5.82 -0.14 -33.74
N ASP A 218 -5.96 1.17 -33.91
CA ASP A 218 -5.79 1.84 -35.20
C ASP A 218 -4.31 1.86 -35.66
N HIS A 219 -3.39 1.62 -34.73
CA HIS A 219 -1.99 1.32 -35.03
C HIS A 219 -1.73 -0.19 -35.13
N LEU A 220 -0.75 -0.53 -35.95
CA LEU A 220 -0.24 -1.88 -36.16
C LEU A 220 1.10 -2.04 -35.42
N PRO A 221 1.36 -3.17 -34.75
CA PRO A 221 2.66 -3.40 -34.11
C PRO A 221 3.82 -3.38 -35.12
N VAL A 222 4.95 -2.83 -34.71
CA VAL A 222 6.20 -2.81 -35.46
C VAL A 222 7.22 -3.69 -34.75
N CYS A 223 7.77 -4.69 -35.43
CA CYS A 223 8.71 -5.65 -34.89
C CYS A 223 10.09 -5.51 -35.54
N PHE A 224 11.15 -5.67 -34.76
CA PHE A 224 12.54 -5.71 -35.23
C PHE A 224 13.42 -6.52 -34.26
N GLU A 225 14.57 -6.95 -34.74
CA GLU A 225 15.56 -7.72 -33.98
C GLU A 225 16.84 -6.90 -33.80
N ILE A 226 17.41 -6.94 -32.61
CA ILE A 226 18.71 -6.34 -32.29
C ILE A 226 19.74 -7.46 -32.14
N SER A 227 20.77 -7.47 -32.98
CA SER A 227 21.86 -8.44 -32.93
C SER A 227 22.77 -8.16 -31.74
N LEU A 228 23.07 -9.19 -30.94
CA LEU A 228 23.91 -9.09 -29.75
C LEU A 228 25.22 -9.83 -29.95
N SER A 229 26.30 -9.25 -29.43
CA SER A 229 27.62 -9.87 -29.39
C SER A 229 27.74 -10.95 -28.29
N ALA A 230 26.85 -10.95 -27.30
CA ALA A 230 26.85 -11.87 -26.17
C ALA A 230 25.43 -12.19 -25.68
N ILE A 231 25.29 -13.33 -25.00
CA ILE A 231 24.02 -13.74 -24.38
C ILE A 231 23.64 -12.74 -23.29
N PRO A 232 22.40 -12.22 -23.27
CA PRO A 232 21.91 -11.44 -22.14
C PRO A 232 22.01 -12.24 -20.83
N GLU A 233 22.55 -11.63 -19.79
CA GLU A 233 22.60 -12.29 -18.47
C GLU A 233 21.19 -12.66 -18.03
N THR A 234 20.96 -13.96 -17.87
CA THR A 234 19.66 -14.49 -17.47
C THR A 234 19.66 -14.78 -15.98
N ILE A 235 19.07 -13.90 -15.18
CA ILE A 235 18.92 -14.12 -13.74
C ILE A 235 17.56 -14.78 -13.51
N THR A 236 17.57 -16.05 -13.10
CA THR A 236 16.35 -16.69 -12.59
C THR A 236 16.21 -16.33 -11.11
N PRO A 237 15.26 -15.47 -10.72
CA PRO A 237 15.05 -15.18 -9.31
C PRO A 237 14.67 -16.48 -8.60
N THR A 238 15.27 -16.77 -7.45
CA THR A 238 14.88 -17.91 -6.62
C THR A 238 14.25 -17.43 -5.32
N VAL A 239 13.39 -18.26 -4.74
CA VAL A 239 12.76 -18.02 -3.45
C VAL A 239 12.87 -19.25 -2.57
N ARG A 240 13.16 -19.06 -1.29
CA ARG A 240 13.24 -20.14 -0.29
C ARG A 240 11.84 -20.72 -0.02
N CYS A 241 11.68 -22.03 -0.21
CA CYS A 241 10.41 -22.74 -0.03
C CYS A 241 10.29 -23.42 1.34
N TYR A 242 9.86 -22.66 2.35
CA TYR A 242 9.71 -23.17 3.73
C TYR A 242 8.70 -24.32 3.88
N ALA A 243 7.74 -24.45 2.96
CA ALA A 243 6.80 -25.57 2.98
C ALA A 243 7.47 -26.92 2.61
N ARG A 244 8.62 -26.88 1.92
CA ARG A 244 9.42 -28.05 1.53
C ARG A 244 10.72 -28.15 2.35
N ALA A 245 10.80 -27.43 3.46
CA ALA A 245 12.00 -27.40 4.29
C ALA A 245 12.22 -28.74 5.01
N ASN A 246 13.47 -29.20 5.05
CA ASN A 246 13.89 -30.33 5.88
C ASN A 246 14.18 -29.83 7.30
N TRP A 247 13.11 -29.71 8.10
CA TRP A 247 13.22 -29.22 9.48
C TRP A 247 14.14 -30.06 10.38
N PRO A 248 14.18 -31.41 10.28
CA PRO A 248 15.19 -32.19 10.97
C PRO A 248 16.64 -31.80 10.63
N ALA A 249 16.96 -31.58 9.35
CA ALA A 249 18.28 -31.10 8.95
C ALA A 249 18.58 -29.70 9.51
N PHE A 250 17.61 -28.78 9.46
CA PHE A 250 17.73 -27.46 10.09
C PHE A 250 18.07 -27.57 11.58
N GLN A 251 17.32 -28.39 12.32
CA GLN A 251 17.51 -28.59 13.76
C GLN A 251 18.86 -29.22 14.10
N ARG A 252 19.35 -30.17 13.27
CA ARG A 252 20.69 -30.75 13.46
C ARG A 252 21.79 -29.70 13.32
N VAL A 253 21.75 -28.87 12.27
CA VAL A 253 22.75 -27.80 12.07
C VAL A 253 22.72 -26.81 13.23
N VAL A 254 21.53 -26.38 13.64
CA VAL A 254 21.38 -25.44 14.77
C VAL A 254 21.87 -26.07 16.09
N ASN A 255 21.55 -27.33 16.38
CA ASN A 255 22.00 -28.01 17.61
C ASN A 255 23.52 -28.29 17.65
N ALA A 256 24.14 -28.46 16.48
CA ALA A 256 25.57 -28.69 16.35
C ALA A 256 26.37 -27.38 16.52
N ARG A 257 25.83 -26.26 16.05
CA ARG A 257 26.53 -24.96 16.05
C ARG A 257 26.16 -24.03 17.20
N LEU A 258 25.00 -24.21 17.83
CA LEU A 258 24.63 -23.46 19.03
C LEU A 258 24.82 -24.33 20.27
N ASP A 259 25.85 -24.02 21.05
CA ASP A 259 26.04 -24.57 22.39
C ASP A 259 25.75 -23.51 23.46
N PRO A 260 24.73 -23.71 24.32
CA PRO A 260 24.50 -22.80 25.44
C PRO A 260 25.69 -22.61 26.38
N ILE A 261 26.65 -23.54 26.43
CA ILE A 261 27.82 -23.49 27.32
C ILE A 261 28.99 -22.73 26.67
N ASP A 262 28.94 -22.49 25.35
CA ASP A 262 29.93 -21.67 24.65
C ASP A 262 30.12 -20.32 25.37
N PRO A 263 31.37 -19.89 25.64
CA PRO A 263 31.65 -18.61 26.30
C PRO A 263 30.91 -17.42 25.70
N LEU A 264 30.68 -17.41 24.37
CA LEU A 264 29.95 -16.36 23.66
C LEU A 264 28.51 -16.20 24.17
N PHE A 265 27.88 -17.28 24.64
CA PHE A 265 26.51 -17.26 25.15
C PHE A 265 26.42 -17.41 26.67
N ALA A 266 27.36 -18.15 27.27
CA ALA A 266 27.38 -18.42 28.69
C ALA A 266 27.85 -17.23 29.53
N ASN A 267 28.74 -16.39 28.98
CA ASN A 267 29.42 -15.33 29.73
C ASN A 267 29.39 -13.98 29.01
N ILE A 268 28.21 -13.48 28.66
CA ILE A 268 28.05 -12.16 28.04
C ILE A 268 28.19 -11.08 29.13
N GLN A 269 29.24 -10.26 29.05
CA GLN A 269 29.57 -9.26 30.08
C GLN A 269 29.42 -7.81 29.60
N ASP A 270 29.39 -7.56 28.29
CA ASP A 270 29.35 -6.21 27.71
C ASP A 270 28.45 -6.12 26.46
N GLU A 271 28.26 -4.89 25.96
CA GLU A 271 27.41 -4.61 24.79
C GLU A 271 27.93 -5.28 23.51
N ASP A 272 29.25 -5.37 23.34
CA ASP A 272 29.88 -6.00 22.18
C ASP A 272 29.67 -7.51 22.18
N GLY A 273 29.77 -8.16 23.34
CA GLY A 273 29.41 -9.56 23.53
C GLY A 273 27.96 -9.84 23.19
N VAL A 274 27.02 -8.96 23.57
CA VAL A 274 25.61 -9.07 23.13
C VAL A 274 25.50 -8.99 21.61
N ASN A 275 26.14 -8.00 20.98
CA ASN A 275 26.08 -7.84 19.53
C ASN A 275 26.69 -9.04 18.78
N ALA A 276 27.83 -9.56 19.27
CA ALA A 276 28.49 -10.73 18.72
C ALA A 276 27.61 -11.99 18.86
N ALA A 277 27.00 -12.21 20.03
CA ALA A 277 26.08 -13.32 20.26
C ALA A 277 24.84 -13.25 19.35
N VAL A 278 24.26 -12.07 19.16
CA VAL A 278 23.13 -11.85 18.24
C VAL A 278 23.54 -12.12 16.79
N ARG A 279 24.72 -11.64 16.38
CA ARG A 279 25.26 -11.87 15.03
C ARG A 279 25.50 -13.35 14.75
N CYS A 280 26.19 -14.04 15.65
CA CYS A 280 26.44 -15.48 15.56
C CYS A 280 25.12 -16.27 15.50
N PHE A 281 24.17 -15.96 16.38
CA PHE A 281 22.87 -16.62 16.36
C PHE A 281 22.15 -16.43 15.01
N LYS A 282 22.14 -15.21 14.46
CA LYS A 282 21.59 -14.89 13.14
C LYS A 282 22.26 -15.70 12.03
N GLU A 283 23.58 -15.71 11.98
CA GLU A 283 24.37 -16.40 10.95
C GLU A 283 24.08 -17.91 10.96
N VAL A 284 24.06 -18.53 12.14
CA VAL A 284 23.71 -19.96 12.27
C VAL A 284 22.30 -20.26 11.72
N LEU A 285 21.32 -19.37 11.93
CA LEU A 285 19.98 -19.57 11.37
C LEU A 285 19.94 -19.46 9.84
N LEU A 286 20.68 -18.51 9.26
CA LEU A 286 20.72 -18.30 7.80
C LEU A 286 21.49 -19.42 7.10
N ASP A 287 22.58 -19.90 7.71
CA ASP A 287 23.32 -21.07 7.24
C ASP A 287 22.45 -22.32 7.29
N ALA A 288 21.78 -22.57 8.42
CA ALA A 288 20.86 -23.69 8.55
C ALA A 288 19.70 -23.58 7.56
N GLU A 289 19.19 -22.37 7.30
CA GLU A 289 18.19 -22.14 6.24
C GLU A 289 18.75 -22.51 4.86
N SER A 290 19.98 -22.09 4.55
CA SER A 290 20.59 -22.31 3.24
C SER A 290 20.67 -23.79 2.86
N ILE A 291 20.93 -24.64 3.87
CA ILE A 291 21.06 -26.10 3.78
C ILE A 291 19.68 -26.76 3.77
N ALA A 292 18.80 -26.37 4.69
CA ALA A 292 17.56 -27.10 4.95
C ALA A 292 16.37 -26.66 4.10
N VAL A 293 16.40 -25.42 3.58
CA VAL A 293 15.27 -24.82 2.85
C VAL A 293 15.62 -24.70 1.37
N PRO A 294 14.98 -25.48 0.48
CA PRO A 294 15.31 -25.46 -0.94
C PRO A 294 14.99 -24.10 -1.56
N ALA A 295 15.93 -23.59 -2.36
CA ALA A 295 15.68 -22.47 -3.26
C ALA A 295 14.94 -23.01 -4.49
N ILE A 296 13.74 -22.48 -4.74
CA ILE A 296 12.94 -22.86 -5.91
C ILE A 296 12.75 -21.65 -6.80
N ALA A 297 12.59 -21.86 -8.10
CA ALA A 297 12.02 -20.83 -8.95
C ALA A 297 10.64 -20.44 -8.38
N PRO A 298 10.34 -19.14 -8.21
CA PRO A 298 9.04 -18.71 -7.75
C PRO A 298 8.01 -19.29 -8.71
N ARG A 299 6.97 -19.95 -8.16
CA ARG A 299 5.90 -20.48 -9.00
C ARG A 299 5.40 -19.35 -9.89
N PRO A 300 5.46 -19.51 -11.23
CA PRO A 300 4.93 -18.50 -12.12
C PRO A 300 3.47 -18.29 -11.72
N TYR A 301 3.10 -17.02 -11.48
CA TYR A 301 1.70 -16.71 -11.25
C TYR A 301 0.96 -17.07 -12.52
N GLU A 302 0.25 -18.21 -12.56
CA GLU A 302 -0.48 -18.61 -13.77
C GLU A 302 -1.46 -17.48 -14.16
N VAL A 303 -1.20 -16.79 -15.26
CA VAL A 303 -2.19 -15.85 -15.80
C VAL A 303 -3.34 -16.67 -16.36
N ALA A 304 -4.53 -16.07 -16.34
CA ALA A 304 -5.61 -16.59 -17.16
C ALA A 304 -5.09 -16.70 -18.61
N ARG A 305 -4.98 -17.92 -19.13
CA ARG A 305 -4.65 -18.14 -20.53
C ARG A 305 -5.85 -17.73 -21.38
N LEU A 306 -5.57 -17.26 -22.59
CA LEU A 306 -6.63 -17.03 -23.55
C LEU A 306 -7.29 -18.37 -23.90
N PRO A 307 -8.63 -18.49 -23.83
CA PRO A 307 -9.33 -19.69 -24.31
C PRO A 307 -9.03 -19.92 -25.80
N ASP A 308 -8.93 -21.18 -26.23
CA ASP A 308 -8.57 -21.50 -27.61
C ASP A 308 -9.59 -20.99 -28.63
N GLU A 309 -10.89 -21.04 -28.28
CA GLU A 309 -11.95 -20.38 -29.04
C GLU A 309 -11.69 -18.88 -29.24
N THR A 310 -11.22 -18.18 -28.19
CA THR A 310 -10.90 -16.75 -28.28
C THR A 310 -9.69 -16.51 -29.18
N LYS A 311 -8.71 -17.42 -29.21
CA LYS A 311 -7.58 -17.34 -30.15
C LYS A 311 -8.05 -17.49 -31.59
N LEU A 312 -8.99 -18.39 -31.87
CA LEU A 312 -9.60 -18.52 -33.20
C LEU A 312 -10.35 -17.24 -33.61
N LEU A 313 -11.08 -16.62 -32.69
CA LEU A 313 -11.74 -15.33 -32.94
C LEU A 313 -10.73 -14.21 -33.26
N ILE A 314 -9.57 -14.19 -32.57
CA ILE A 314 -8.47 -13.25 -32.86
C ILE A 314 -7.93 -13.47 -34.28
N GLN A 315 -7.69 -14.72 -34.66
CA GLN A 315 -7.20 -15.05 -36.01
C GLN A 315 -8.21 -14.63 -37.09
N LEU A 316 -9.50 -14.91 -36.88
CA LEU A 316 -10.58 -14.49 -37.76
C LEU A 316 -10.62 -12.95 -37.87
N ARG A 317 -10.58 -12.24 -36.74
CA ARG A 317 -10.54 -10.78 -36.72
C ARG A 317 -9.34 -10.24 -37.51
N ASN A 318 -8.14 -10.79 -37.30
CA ASN A 318 -6.92 -10.36 -38.00
C ASN A 318 -7.05 -10.59 -39.52
N ARG A 319 -7.67 -11.70 -39.96
CA ARG A 319 -7.96 -11.97 -41.37
C ARG A 319 -8.94 -10.95 -41.96
N ARG A 320 -10.06 -10.69 -41.28
CA ARG A 320 -11.07 -9.70 -41.73
C ARG A 320 -10.52 -8.29 -41.74
N ARG A 321 -9.68 -7.93 -40.76
CA ARG A 321 -8.98 -6.64 -40.73
C ARG A 321 -8.06 -6.46 -41.94
N ARG A 322 -7.27 -7.48 -42.30
CA ARG A 322 -6.42 -7.44 -43.51
C ARG A 322 -7.24 -7.23 -44.79
N GLN A 323 -8.37 -7.93 -44.92
CA GLN A 323 -9.28 -7.74 -46.04
C GLN A 323 -9.84 -6.31 -46.07
N TRP A 324 -10.28 -5.79 -44.92
CA TRP A 324 -10.78 -4.42 -44.80
C TRP A 324 -9.71 -3.38 -45.16
N MET A 325 -8.44 -3.56 -44.77
CA MET A 325 -7.38 -2.60 -45.09
C MET A 325 -7.10 -2.51 -46.59
N ARG A 326 -7.31 -3.59 -47.35
CA ARG A 326 -7.18 -3.63 -48.81
C ARG A 326 -8.40 -3.09 -49.53
N THR A 327 -9.60 -3.47 -49.09
CA THR A 327 -10.87 -3.20 -49.81
C THR A 327 -11.59 -1.94 -49.30
N ARG A 328 -11.33 -1.54 -48.05
CA ARG A 328 -12.05 -0.50 -47.30
C ARG A 328 -13.57 -0.73 -47.17
N ASP A 329 -14.03 -1.98 -47.33
CA ASP A 329 -15.45 -2.37 -47.20
C ASP A 329 -16.02 -2.10 -45.77
N PRO A 330 -17.08 -1.27 -45.64
CA PRO A 330 -17.76 -1.03 -44.38
C PRO A 330 -18.27 -2.28 -43.65
N MET A 331 -18.72 -3.32 -44.35
CA MET A 331 -19.22 -4.54 -43.71
C MET A 331 -18.12 -5.29 -42.96
N LEU A 332 -16.94 -5.43 -43.58
CA LEU A 332 -15.78 -6.02 -42.92
C LEU A 332 -15.36 -5.23 -41.68
N LYS A 333 -15.49 -3.90 -41.70
CA LYS A 333 -15.23 -3.04 -40.54
C LYS A 333 -16.20 -3.37 -39.38
N ASN A 334 -17.49 -3.52 -39.67
CA ASN A 334 -18.49 -3.87 -38.66
C ASN A 334 -18.22 -5.26 -38.05
N ILE A 335 -17.83 -6.23 -38.86
CA ILE A 335 -17.42 -7.57 -38.38
C ILE A 335 -16.22 -7.47 -37.45
N VAL A 336 -15.20 -6.68 -37.80
CA VAL A 336 -14.01 -6.48 -36.95
C VAL A 336 -14.39 -5.84 -35.61
N LEU A 337 -15.31 -4.86 -35.61
CA LEU A 337 -15.80 -4.23 -34.37
C LEU A 337 -16.56 -5.23 -33.49
N ALA A 338 -17.47 -6.02 -34.06
CA ALA A 338 -18.21 -7.05 -33.34
C ALA A 338 -17.28 -8.12 -32.72
N LEU A 339 -16.28 -8.58 -33.49
CA LEU A 339 -15.26 -9.51 -33.00
C LEU A 339 -14.43 -8.91 -31.87
N ASN A 340 -14.05 -7.63 -31.96
CA ASN A 340 -13.33 -6.94 -30.88
C ASN A 340 -14.14 -6.92 -29.57
N ASP A 341 -15.45 -6.65 -29.63
CA ASP A 341 -16.31 -6.63 -28.45
C ASP A 341 -16.51 -8.02 -27.86
N ARG A 342 -16.62 -9.06 -28.71
CA ARG A 342 -16.67 -10.45 -28.25
C ARG A 342 -15.37 -10.88 -27.57
N ILE A 343 -14.21 -10.66 -28.21
CA ILE A 343 -12.89 -10.98 -27.65
C ILE A 343 -12.69 -10.27 -26.31
N ARG A 344 -13.08 -8.99 -26.21
CA ARG A 344 -13.00 -8.22 -24.96
C ARG A 344 -13.82 -8.87 -23.84
N THR A 345 -15.01 -9.35 -24.15
CA THR A 345 -15.91 -10.04 -23.20
C THR A 345 -15.31 -11.37 -22.74
N ASP A 346 -14.78 -12.17 -23.67
CA ASP A 346 -14.19 -13.46 -23.37
C ASP A 346 -12.91 -13.30 -22.54
N CYS A 347 -12.06 -12.32 -22.87
CA CYS A 347 -10.92 -11.94 -22.06
C CYS A 347 -11.32 -11.54 -20.64
N ALA A 348 -12.39 -10.75 -20.47
CA ALA A 348 -12.88 -10.38 -19.16
C ALA A 348 -13.30 -11.62 -18.36
N ASN A 349 -14.09 -12.54 -18.94
CA ASN A 349 -14.50 -13.78 -18.28
C ASN A 349 -13.28 -14.66 -17.90
N ALA A 350 -12.30 -14.80 -18.80
CA ALA A 350 -11.10 -15.59 -18.55
C ALA A 350 -10.31 -15.07 -17.34
N ARG A 351 -10.13 -13.74 -17.18
CA ARG A 351 -9.45 -13.16 -16.01
C ARG A 351 -10.06 -13.58 -14.67
N PHE A 352 -11.38 -13.79 -14.63
CA PHE A 352 -12.08 -14.16 -13.40
C PHE A 352 -12.25 -15.67 -13.20
N SER A 353 -12.06 -16.48 -14.24
CA SER A 353 -12.16 -17.95 -14.16
C SER A 353 -11.24 -18.53 -13.08
N LYS A 354 -9.97 -18.09 -13.02
CA LYS A 354 -9.00 -18.52 -12.00
C LYS A 354 -9.45 -18.22 -10.58
N PHE A 355 -10.10 -17.07 -10.35
CA PHE A 355 -10.65 -16.75 -9.03
C PHE A 355 -11.76 -17.73 -8.66
N ALA A 356 -12.62 -18.09 -9.63
CA ALA A 356 -13.63 -19.12 -9.43
C ALA A 356 -13.01 -20.48 -9.12
N ASP A 357 -12.04 -20.94 -9.92
CA ASP A 357 -11.38 -22.24 -9.73
C ASP A 357 -10.67 -22.32 -8.36
N THR A 358 -10.02 -21.23 -7.94
CA THR A 358 -9.39 -21.13 -6.61
C THR A 358 -10.42 -21.28 -5.48
N LEU A 359 -11.61 -20.69 -5.63
CA LEU A 359 -12.69 -20.79 -4.64
C LEU A 359 -13.33 -22.18 -4.63
N VAL A 360 -13.44 -22.85 -5.78
CA VAL A 360 -13.95 -24.21 -5.88
C VAL A 360 -13.01 -25.21 -5.20
N SER A 361 -11.69 -25.03 -5.35
CA SER A 361 -10.67 -25.86 -4.69
C SER A 361 -10.52 -25.64 -3.17
N MET A 362 -11.43 -24.89 -2.55
CA MET A 362 -11.27 -24.46 -1.17
C MET A 362 -11.79 -25.51 -0.17
N GLU A 363 -10.93 -25.86 0.79
CA GLU A 363 -11.31 -26.72 1.92
C GLU A 363 -11.72 -25.88 3.14
N ARG A 364 -12.42 -26.50 4.10
CA ARG A 364 -12.80 -25.84 5.36
C ARG A 364 -11.54 -25.36 6.10
N GLY A 365 -11.53 -24.10 6.52
CA GLY A 365 -10.40 -23.48 7.23
C GLY A 365 -9.35 -22.80 6.33
N ASP A 366 -9.49 -22.87 4.99
CA ASP A 366 -8.56 -22.22 4.09
C ASP A 366 -8.70 -20.69 4.06
N ASN A 367 -7.57 -19.99 3.98
CA ASN A 367 -7.49 -18.54 3.87
C ASN A 367 -7.53 -18.03 2.41
N LYS A 368 -7.82 -18.89 1.44
CA LYS A 368 -7.93 -18.54 0.00
C LYS A 368 -8.90 -17.37 -0.25
N ILE A 369 -10.09 -17.39 0.35
CA ILE A 369 -11.08 -16.28 0.24
C ILE A 369 -10.47 -14.94 0.69
N TRP A 370 -9.73 -14.93 1.80
CA TRP A 370 -9.08 -13.72 2.29
C TRP A 370 -7.99 -13.22 1.36
N ARG A 371 -7.23 -14.12 0.71
CA ARG A 371 -6.24 -13.74 -0.32
C ARG A 371 -6.91 -13.10 -1.53
N ILE A 372 -8.02 -13.67 -2.01
CA ILE A 372 -8.79 -13.13 -3.13
C ILE A 372 -9.37 -11.76 -2.75
N THR A 373 -10.01 -11.67 -1.59
CA THR A 373 -10.58 -10.42 -1.07
C THR A 373 -9.51 -9.34 -0.93
N LYS A 374 -8.33 -9.69 -0.44
CA LYS A 374 -7.19 -8.75 -0.34
C LYS A 374 -6.65 -8.36 -1.71
N ALA A 375 -6.56 -9.30 -2.65
CA ALA A 375 -6.14 -9.01 -4.02
C ALA A 375 -7.11 -8.07 -4.74
N LEU A 376 -8.41 -8.20 -4.47
CA LEU A 376 -9.44 -7.30 -5.00
C LEU A 376 -9.39 -5.93 -4.31
N LYS A 377 -9.17 -5.86 -3.00
CA LYS A 377 -9.08 -4.60 -2.27
C LYS A 377 -7.78 -3.84 -2.52
N ASN A 378 -6.66 -4.53 -2.78
CA ASN A 378 -5.36 -3.91 -3.09
C ASN A 378 -5.22 -3.68 -4.60
N THR A 379 -5.75 -2.57 -5.09
CA THR A 379 -5.63 -2.16 -6.50
C THR A 379 -4.25 -1.61 -6.87
N ASN A 380 -3.52 -1.04 -5.90
CA ASN A 380 -2.24 -0.38 -6.16
C ASN A 380 -1.07 -1.31 -5.83
N LYS A 381 -0.63 -2.08 -6.83
CA LYS A 381 0.65 -2.81 -6.79
C LYS A 381 1.76 -2.12 -7.59
N TYR A 382 1.40 -1.09 -8.36
CA TYR A 382 2.35 -0.30 -9.13
C TYR A 382 2.78 0.92 -8.29
N SER A 383 4.08 1.19 -8.27
CA SER A 383 4.66 2.39 -7.66
C SER A 383 4.83 3.45 -8.77
N PRO A 384 3.90 4.41 -8.90
CA PRO A 384 3.96 5.41 -9.97
C PRO A 384 5.16 6.34 -9.84
N PRO A 385 5.50 7.09 -10.91
CA PRO A 385 6.47 8.16 -10.84
C PRO A 385 6.11 9.14 -9.72
N LEU A 386 7.12 9.57 -8.97
CA LEU A 386 6.97 10.54 -7.90
C LEU A 386 7.30 11.95 -8.40
N ARG A 387 6.57 12.95 -7.92
CA ARG A 387 6.83 14.36 -8.22
C ARG A 387 7.91 14.91 -7.28
N SER A 388 8.92 15.54 -7.87
CA SER A 388 9.89 16.40 -7.18
C SER A 388 9.89 17.77 -7.88
N GLY A 389 9.15 18.74 -7.32
CA GLY A 389 8.83 19.98 -8.02
C GLY A 389 8.14 19.73 -9.36
N ASP A 390 8.71 20.27 -10.43
CA ASP A 390 8.22 20.11 -11.82
C ASP A 390 8.68 18.83 -12.51
N THR A 391 9.51 18.02 -11.85
CA THR A 391 10.10 16.81 -12.44
C THR A 391 9.42 15.53 -11.95
N LEU A 392 9.35 14.53 -12.83
CA LEU A 392 8.85 13.19 -12.51
C LEU A 392 10.03 12.22 -12.35
N VAL A 393 10.05 11.52 -11.22
CA VAL A 393 11.06 10.53 -10.87
C VAL A 393 10.48 9.13 -11.03
N ALA A 394 10.90 8.41 -12.06
CA ALA A 394 10.38 7.07 -12.37
C ALA A 394 11.27 5.93 -11.83
N CYS A 395 12.59 6.14 -11.74
CA CYS A 395 13.59 5.16 -11.31
C CYS A 395 13.37 4.70 -9.85
N PRO A 396 13.43 3.38 -9.54
CA PRO A 396 13.24 2.88 -8.18
C PRO A 396 14.23 3.42 -7.14
N LYS A 397 15.52 3.58 -7.50
CA LYS A 397 16.55 4.09 -6.59
C LYS A 397 16.25 5.55 -6.19
N ASP A 398 15.99 6.39 -7.19
CA ASP A 398 15.70 7.81 -6.97
C ASP A 398 14.36 8.01 -6.24
N LYS A 399 13.37 7.16 -6.53
CA LYS A 399 12.11 7.13 -5.75
C LYS A 399 12.35 6.78 -4.30
N ALA A 400 13.19 5.77 -4.03
CA ALA A 400 13.54 5.39 -2.66
C ALA A 400 14.21 6.56 -1.94
N GLN A 401 15.13 7.25 -2.61
CA GLN A 401 15.82 8.42 -2.07
C GLN A 401 14.84 9.57 -1.74
N LEU A 402 14.00 9.95 -2.70
CA LEU A 402 13.01 11.03 -2.51
C LEU A 402 12.03 10.73 -1.36
N LEU A 403 11.59 9.48 -1.24
CA LEU A 403 10.76 9.03 -0.12
C LEU A 403 11.53 9.07 1.20
N ALA A 404 12.80 8.65 1.21
CA ALA A 404 13.63 8.68 2.40
C ALA A 404 13.87 10.11 2.90
N GLU A 405 14.10 11.07 2.00
CA GLU A 405 14.19 12.50 2.32
C GLU A 405 12.88 13.04 2.88
N SER A 406 11.75 12.74 2.22
CA SER A 406 10.42 13.16 2.69
C SER A 406 10.07 12.62 4.08
N PHE A 407 10.43 11.35 4.35
CA PHE A 407 10.24 10.76 5.67
C PHE A 407 11.25 11.29 6.69
N SER A 408 12.50 11.55 6.31
CA SER A 408 13.50 12.13 7.22
C SER A 408 13.06 13.49 7.74
N LEU A 409 12.45 14.34 6.89
CA LEU A 409 11.90 15.62 7.29
C LEU A 409 10.77 15.47 8.33
N ALA A 410 10.03 14.36 8.34
CA ALA A 410 9.01 14.09 9.36
C ALA A 410 9.59 13.94 10.77
N HIS A 411 10.81 13.42 10.87
CA HIS A 411 11.50 13.17 12.13
C HIS A 411 12.29 14.40 12.60
N ASN A 412 12.24 15.53 11.88
CA ASN A 412 12.90 16.76 12.28
C ASN A 412 11.87 17.73 12.85
N ASN A 413 11.59 17.59 14.15
CA ASN A 413 10.55 18.37 14.79
C ASN A 413 11.09 19.72 15.28
N GLN A 414 11.13 20.70 14.38
CA GLN A 414 11.41 22.11 14.71
C GLN A 414 10.12 22.74 15.26
N CYS A 415 9.88 22.61 16.56
CA CYS A 415 8.89 23.38 17.31
C CYS A 415 9.62 24.41 18.17
N VAL A 416 8.94 25.51 18.52
CA VAL A 416 9.47 26.46 19.52
C VAL A 416 9.55 25.74 20.85
N ASP A 417 10.75 25.69 21.43
CA ASP A 417 11.01 24.97 22.66
C ASP A 417 10.43 25.71 23.87
N ASP A 418 9.62 24.99 24.65
CA ASP A 418 9.38 25.37 26.04
C ASP A 418 10.66 25.07 26.83
N ARG A 419 11.48 26.10 27.07
CA ARG A 419 12.83 25.96 27.66
C ARG A 419 12.81 25.18 28.98
N ASN A 420 11.90 25.51 29.88
CA ASN A 420 11.77 24.86 31.19
C ASN A 420 11.50 23.35 31.05
N THR A 421 10.63 22.95 30.12
CA THR A 421 10.34 21.54 29.86
C THR A 421 11.52 20.84 29.18
N ALA A 422 12.22 21.52 28.25
CA ALA A 422 13.43 21.02 27.63
C ALA A 422 14.50 20.68 28.67
N GLU A 423 14.79 21.61 29.58
CA GLU A 423 15.76 21.44 30.67
C GLU A 423 15.34 20.35 31.68
N ALA A 424 14.04 20.25 32.01
CA ALA A 424 13.54 19.20 32.90
C ALA A 424 13.69 17.80 32.29
N VAL A 425 13.43 17.67 30.98
CA VAL A 425 13.62 16.42 30.25
C VAL A 425 15.10 16.06 30.17
N GLU A 426 15.97 17.03 29.89
CA GLU A 426 17.42 16.81 29.85
C GLU A 426 17.95 16.32 31.20
N ARG A 427 17.61 16.99 32.31
CA ARG A 427 17.96 16.55 33.67
C ARG A 427 17.47 15.14 33.98
N SER A 428 16.26 14.79 33.53
CA SER A 428 15.72 13.44 33.74
C SER A 428 16.50 12.38 32.95
N VAL A 429 16.93 12.72 31.74
CA VAL A 429 17.77 11.84 30.91
C VAL A 429 19.15 11.67 31.53
N GLU A 430 19.77 12.74 32.03
CA GLU A 430 21.04 12.69 32.77
C GLU A 430 20.92 11.85 34.04
N GLN A 431 19.85 12.05 34.81
CA GLN A 431 19.55 11.24 35.99
C GLN A 431 19.45 9.75 35.64
N ILE A 432 18.75 9.42 34.55
CA ILE A 432 18.65 8.03 34.07
C ILE A 432 20.04 7.48 33.74
N ASP A 433 20.89 8.24 33.04
CA ASP A 433 22.23 7.78 32.66
C ASP A 433 23.10 7.50 33.88
N GLN A 434 23.11 8.41 34.86
CA GLN A 434 23.93 8.34 36.07
C GLN A 434 23.42 7.30 37.08
N SER A 435 22.11 7.02 37.12
CA SER A 435 21.53 6.11 38.10
C SER A 435 21.94 4.65 37.85
N PRO A 436 22.41 3.89 38.85
CA PRO A 436 22.70 2.48 38.66
C PRO A 436 21.41 1.70 38.37
N SER A 437 21.51 0.68 37.52
CA SER A 437 20.42 -0.26 37.28
C SER A 437 20.88 -1.66 37.68
N THR A 438 20.17 -2.29 38.60
CA THR A 438 20.42 -3.67 39.00
C THR A 438 19.33 -4.58 38.44
N ALA A 439 19.74 -5.63 37.73
CA ALA A 439 18.86 -6.70 37.31
C ALA A 439 18.91 -7.82 38.35
N ASP A 440 17.84 -7.97 39.14
CA ASP A 440 17.68 -9.15 39.98
C ASP A 440 17.27 -10.39 39.16
N ASN A 441 17.16 -11.55 39.82
CA ASN A 441 16.77 -12.80 39.17
C ASN A 441 15.35 -12.79 38.57
N SER A 442 14.50 -11.81 38.92
CA SER A 442 13.15 -11.68 38.35
C SER A 442 13.15 -11.16 36.91
N TRP A 443 14.24 -10.52 36.48
CA TRP A 443 14.43 -10.02 35.11
C TRP A 443 14.97 -11.07 34.14
N LEU A 444 15.42 -12.22 34.64
CA LEU A 444 15.90 -13.32 33.80
C LEU A 444 14.80 -13.82 32.87
N VAL A 445 15.13 -13.93 31.59
CA VAL A 445 14.20 -14.37 30.55
C VAL A 445 14.21 -15.88 30.50
N ARG A 446 13.04 -16.51 30.61
CA ARG A 446 12.92 -17.97 30.60
C ARG A 446 12.73 -18.50 29.17
N PRO A 447 13.31 -19.65 28.78
CA PRO A 447 13.08 -20.25 27.46
C PRO A 447 11.60 -20.49 27.14
N LYS A 448 10.79 -20.83 28.16
CA LYS A 448 9.34 -21.04 28.02
C LYS A 448 8.59 -19.76 27.63
N GLU A 449 9.02 -18.61 28.13
CA GLU A 449 8.45 -17.30 27.78
C GLU A 449 8.69 -17.01 26.29
N ILE A 450 9.93 -17.19 25.84
CA ILE A 450 10.33 -17.02 24.43
C ILE A 450 9.56 -17.98 23.53
N ALA A 451 9.43 -19.25 23.91
CA ALA A 451 8.69 -20.25 23.16
C ALA A 451 7.20 -19.88 23.00
N ASN A 452 6.56 -19.35 24.05
CA ASN A 452 5.17 -18.90 23.99
C ASN A 452 5.00 -17.71 23.03
N ILE A 453 5.92 -16.75 23.05
CA ILE A 453 5.93 -15.62 22.10
C ILE A 453 6.07 -16.13 20.66
N ILE A 454 7.05 -17.00 20.40
CA ILE A 454 7.36 -17.53 19.07
C ILE A 454 6.19 -18.34 18.49
N ARG A 455 5.51 -19.14 19.32
CA ARG A 455 4.35 -19.96 18.90
C ARG A 455 3.26 -19.10 18.23
N ASN A 456 3.03 -17.91 18.77
CA ASN A 456 1.98 -16.98 18.32
C ASN A 456 2.41 -16.10 17.12
N LEU A 457 3.66 -16.18 16.67
CA LEU A 457 4.11 -15.43 15.49
C LEU A 457 3.38 -15.88 14.22
N LYS A 458 3.07 -14.96 13.32
CA LYS A 458 2.47 -15.29 12.02
C LYS A 458 3.56 -15.70 11.03
N ASN A 459 3.51 -16.90 10.46
CA ASN A 459 4.61 -17.45 9.65
C ASN A 459 4.99 -16.60 8.41
N LYS A 460 3.99 -15.99 7.74
CA LYS A 460 4.17 -15.30 6.45
C LYS A 460 4.39 -13.79 6.58
N LYS A 461 5.05 -13.33 7.65
CA LYS A 461 5.45 -11.93 7.81
C LYS A 461 6.78 -11.69 7.08
N ALA A 462 6.95 -10.49 6.52
CA ALA A 462 8.20 -10.08 5.89
C ALA A 462 9.28 -9.89 6.98
N PRO A 463 10.52 -10.36 6.75
CA PRO A 463 11.64 -10.13 7.66
C PRO A 463 12.12 -8.68 7.60
N GLY A 464 13.00 -8.30 8.53
CA GLY A 464 13.74 -7.04 8.47
C GLY A 464 14.92 -7.13 7.50
N HIS A 465 15.90 -6.23 7.67
CA HIS A 465 17.14 -6.23 6.87
C HIS A 465 18.00 -7.50 7.10
N ASP A 466 17.78 -8.20 8.22
CA ASP A 466 18.51 -9.41 8.64
C ASP A 466 18.06 -10.69 7.91
N GLY A 467 16.96 -10.65 7.16
CA GLY A 467 16.47 -11.79 6.37
C GLY A 467 15.82 -12.93 7.19
N VAL A 468 15.96 -12.94 8.51
CA VAL A 468 15.47 -14.02 9.40
C VAL A 468 13.94 -14.05 9.43
N LYS A 469 13.35 -15.15 8.93
CA LYS A 469 11.89 -15.32 8.88
C LYS A 469 11.33 -16.04 10.10
N ASN A 470 10.09 -15.73 10.47
CA ASN A 470 9.36 -16.36 11.59
C ASN A 470 9.33 -17.89 11.52
N TRP A 471 9.40 -18.48 10.31
CA TRP A 471 9.48 -19.93 10.14
C TRP A 471 10.69 -20.54 10.85
N LEU A 472 11.87 -19.93 10.73
CA LEU A 472 13.10 -20.44 11.35
C LEU A 472 12.95 -20.47 12.87
N LEU A 473 12.40 -19.40 13.46
CA LEU A 473 12.19 -19.30 14.90
C LEU A 473 11.21 -20.36 15.44
N LYS A 474 10.15 -20.68 14.69
CA LYS A 474 9.16 -21.69 15.10
C LYS A 474 9.70 -23.11 15.09
N HIS A 475 10.76 -23.37 14.35
CA HIS A 475 11.41 -24.69 14.26
C HIS A 475 12.74 -24.77 15.02
N LEU A 476 13.04 -23.77 15.88
CA LEU A 476 14.22 -23.81 16.74
C LEU A 476 14.23 -25.06 17.62
N PRO A 477 15.39 -25.73 17.78
CA PRO A 477 15.54 -26.78 18.77
C PRO A 477 15.67 -26.20 20.19
N ARG A 478 15.61 -27.07 21.21
CA ARG A 478 15.69 -26.67 22.64
C ARG A 478 16.90 -25.79 22.95
N LYS A 479 18.09 -26.16 22.44
CA LYS A 479 19.33 -25.37 22.62
C LYS A 479 19.17 -23.93 22.11
N GLY A 480 18.50 -23.73 20.97
CA GLY A 480 18.24 -22.41 20.41
C GLY A 480 17.40 -21.50 21.33
N TYR A 481 16.38 -22.05 21.99
CA TYR A 481 15.60 -21.28 22.99
C TYR A 481 16.42 -20.92 24.23
N VAL A 482 17.31 -21.82 24.67
CA VAL A 482 18.20 -21.55 25.81
C VAL A 482 19.21 -20.44 25.45
N VAL A 483 19.85 -20.51 24.29
CA VAL A 483 20.77 -19.45 23.82
C VAL A 483 20.05 -18.10 23.73
N LEU A 484 18.86 -18.03 23.12
CA LEU A 484 18.09 -16.78 23.09
C LEU A 484 17.76 -16.26 24.48
N SER A 485 17.46 -17.14 25.43
CA SER A 485 17.18 -16.76 26.81
C SER A 485 18.39 -16.14 27.51
N LYS A 486 19.59 -16.65 27.23
CA LYS A 486 20.85 -16.07 27.73
C LYS A 486 21.12 -14.71 27.10
N ILE A 487 20.97 -14.58 25.78
CA ILE A 487 21.13 -13.30 25.06
C ILE A 487 20.16 -12.25 25.62
N PHE A 488 18.87 -12.55 25.72
CA PHE A 488 17.88 -11.59 26.21
C PHE A 488 18.08 -11.25 27.69
N SER A 489 18.52 -12.20 28.51
CA SER A 489 18.86 -11.93 29.92
C SER A 489 20.08 -11.02 30.04
N ALA A 490 21.10 -11.22 29.19
CA ALA A 490 22.25 -10.33 29.11
C ALA A 490 21.86 -8.92 28.66
N CYS A 491 20.96 -8.79 27.66
CA CYS A 491 20.40 -7.50 27.28
C CYS A 491 19.78 -6.78 28.49
N PHE A 492 18.97 -7.46 29.32
CA PHE A 492 18.38 -6.85 30.52
C PHE A 492 19.44 -6.52 31.59
N LYS A 493 20.41 -7.41 31.82
CA LYS A 493 21.50 -7.18 32.78
C LYS A 493 22.28 -5.90 32.44
N LEU A 494 22.51 -5.66 31.15
CA LEU A 494 23.27 -4.53 30.64
C LEU A 494 22.39 -3.32 30.28
N SER A 495 21.05 -3.43 30.41
CA SER A 495 20.08 -2.46 29.89
C SER A 495 20.33 -2.06 28.42
N TYR A 496 20.78 -3.02 27.61
CA TYR A 496 21.26 -2.79 26.26
C TYR A 496 20.34 -3.39 25.20
N PHE A 497 20.01 -2.59 24.18
CA PHE A 497 19.32 -3.04 22.98
C PHE A 497 20.32 -3.20 21.83
N PRO A 498 20.43 -4.38 21.19
CA PRO A 498 21.43 -4.64 20.14
C PRO A 498 21.39 -3.68 18.95
N ASN A 499 22.57 -3.28 18.46
CA ASN A 499 22.70 -2.32 17.35
C ASN A 499 22.12 -2.84 16.03
N ASP A 500 22.31 -4.12 15.71
CA ASP A 500 21.70 -4.77 14.55
C ASP A 500 20.16 -4.60 14.58
N TRP A 501 19.53 -4.53 15.76
CA TRP A 501 18.07 -4.41 15.86
C TRP A 501 17.53 -2.97 15.74
N LYS A 502 18.42 -1.97 15.68
CA LYS A 502 18.07 -0.54 15.58
C LYS A 502 17.89 -0.06 14.13
N HIS A 503 18.19 -0.91 13.15
CA HIS A 503 18.06 -0.60 11.73
C HIS A 503 16.77 -1.17 11.10
N ALA A 504 16.03 -0.33 10.35
CA ALA A 504 14.77 -0.68 9.70
C ALA A 504 14.79 -0.53 8.17
N ILE A 505 14.18 -1.47 7.45
CA ILE A 505 13.80 -1.27 6.04
C ILE A 505 12.37 -0.72 5.99
N VAL A 506 12.20 0.49 5.48
CA VAL A 506 10.91 1.15 5.36
C VAL A 506 10.28 0.84 4.00
N VAL A 507 9.04 0.38 4.01
CA VAL A 507 8.22 0.21 2.81
C VAL A 507 7.14 1.29 2.81
N ALA A 508 7.10 2.08 1.74
CA ALA A 508 6.12 3.14 1.56
C ALA A 508 4.77 2.58 1.10
N ILE A 509 3.71 2.75 1.90
CA ILE A 509 2.35 2.33 1.55
C ILE A 509 1.51 3.57 1.21
N PRO A 510 0.86 3.64 0.03
CA PRO A 510 0.06 4.80 -0.34
C PRO A 510 -1.16 4.97 0.58
N LYS A 511 -1.45 6.22 0.95
CA LYS A 511 -2.70 6.60 1.64
C LYS A 511 -3.88 6.39 0.69
N ALA A 512 -4.98 5.85 1.21
CA ALA A 512 -6.15 5.54 0.40
C ALA A 512 -6.77 6.82 -0.21
N ASN A 513 -7.18 6.75 -1.48
CA ASN A 513 -7.80 7.85 -2.22
C ASN A 513 -6.98 9.15 -2.30
N LYS A 514 -5.67 9.08 -2.08
CA LYS A 514 -4.76 10.22 -2.27
C LYS A 514 -3.93 10.02 -3.54
N ASP A 515 -3.42 11.12 -4.07
CA ASP A 515 -2.54 11.08 -5.23
C ASP A 515 -1.23 10.38 -4.87
N THR A 516 -0.99 9.24 -5.52
CA THR A 516 0.20 8.41 -5.36
C THR A 516 1.44 9.00 -6.04
N SER A 517 1.32 10.09 -6.80
CA SER A 517 2.49 10.78 -7.35
C SER A 517 3.20 11.64 -6.29
N VAL A 518 2.56 11.94 -5.15
CA VAL A 518 3.10 12.84 -4.13
C VAL A 518 3.77 12.04 -2.99
N PRO A 519 5.05 12.27 -2.66
CA PRO A 519 5.76 11.53 -1.60
C PRO A 519 5.11 11.60 -0.20
N THR A 520 4.55 12.75 0.18
CA THR A 520 3.89 12.96 1.49
C THR A 520 2.57 12.17 1.64
N ASN A 521 2.04 11.63 0.55
CA ASN A 521 0.86 10.76 0.54
C ASN A 521 1.18 9.29 0.83
N TYR A 522 2.40 8.96 1.22
CA TYR A 522 2.79 7.61 1.64
C TYR A 522 2.91 7.50 3.17
N ARG A 523 2.68 6.29 3.69
CA ARG A 523 2.96 5.92 5.08
C ARG A 523 4.27 5.12 5.13
N PRO A 524 5.23 5.48 6.00
CA PRO A 524 6.44 4.71 6.20
C PRO A 524 6.15 3.50 7.10
N ILE A 525 6.22 2.26 6.58
CA ILE A 525 6.09 1.05 7.41
C ILE A 525 7.46 0.41 7.62
N SER A 526 7.90 0.36 8.87
CA SER A 526 9.21 -0.20 9.27
C SER A 526 9.17 -1.73 9.35
N LEU A 527 9.97 -2.39 8.52
CA LEU A 527 10.30 -3.81 8.61
C LEU A 527 11.50 -3.98 9.54
N LEU A 528 11.21 -4.26 10.81
CA LEU A 528 12.22 -4.56 11.84
C LEU A 528 12.58 -6.06 11.88
N PRO A 529 13.81 -6.40 12.29
CA PRO A 529 14.26 -7.77 12.55
C PRO A 529 13.26 -8.59 13.36
N THR A 530 13.15 -9.88 13.04
CA THR A 530 12.19 -10.74 13.74
C THR A 530 12.59 -10.95 15.20
N LEU A 531 13.89 -11.16 15.46
CA LEU A 531 14.42 -11.37 16.80
C LEU A 531 14.20 -10.15 17.69
N SER A 532 14.42 -8.95 17.15
CA SER A 532 14.05 -7.67 17.77
C SER A 532 12.61 -7.68 18.27
N LYS A 533 11.64 -8.03 17.42
CA LYS A 533 10.21 -8.10 17.79
C LYS A 533 9.86 -9.18 18.81
N VAL A 534 10.69 -10.20 18.98
CA VAL A 534 10.52 -11.20 20.05
C VAL A 534 11.00 -10.58 21.35
N PHE A 535 12.16 -9.94 21.37
CA PHE A 535 12.68 -9.26 22.55
C PHE A 535 11.79 -8.08 22.99
N GLU A 536 11.32 -7.27 22.04
CA GLU A 536 10.35 -6.20 22.30
C GLU A 536 9.08 -6.70 23.00
N ARG A 537 8.60 -7.93 22.71
CA ARG A 537 7.44 -8.52 23.41
C ARG A 537 7.76 -8.90 24.85
N VAL A 538 8.98 -9.36 25.12
CA VAL A 538 9.45 -9.63 26.48
C VAL A 538 9.45 -8.32 27.27
N ILE A 539 10.04 -7.25 26.71
CA ILE A 539 10.05 -5.90 27.32
C ILE A 539 8.61 -5.41 27.53
N LEU A 540 7.74 -5.54 26.52
CA LEU A 540 6.35 -5.11 26.60
C LEU A 540 5.61 -5.80 27.75
N THR A 541 5.83 -7.10 27.95
CA THR A 541 5.21 -7.86 29.05
C THR A 541 5.61 -7.28 30.42
N ARG A 542 6.85 -6.81 30.57
CA ARG A 542 7.32 -6.17 31.81
C ARG A 542 6.70 -4.77 31.99
N ILE A 543 6.60 -3.99 30.91
CA ILE A 543 5.95 -2.67 30.91
C ILE A 543 4.45 -2.79 31.23
N GLU A 544 3.74 -3.73 30.61
CA GLU A 544 2.31 -3.95 30.83
C GLU A 544 2.02 -4.30 32.29
N LYS A 545 2.86 -5.16 32.93
CA LYS A 545 2.72 -5.47 34.36
C LYS A 545 2.82 -4.22 35.25
N HIS A 546 3.71 -3.28 34.92
CA HIS A 546 3.83 -2.01 35.64
C HIS A 546 2.62 -1.10 35.42
N LEU A 547 2.13 -1.03 34.17
CA LEU A 547 0.96 -0.23 33.81
C LEU A 547 -0.34 -0.75 34.45
N GLU A 548 -0.49 -2.07 34.61
CA GLU A 548 -1.64 -2.69 35.29
C GLU A 548 -1.74 -2.25 36.76
N VAL A 549 -0.59 -2.09 37.43
CA VAL A 549 -0.52 -1.67 38.85
C VAL A 549 -0.68 -0.16 38.99
N THR A 550 0.08 0.60 38.21
CA THR A 550 0.16 2.07 38.37
C THR A 550 -1.02 2.82 37.75
N ARG A 551 -1.73 2.20 36.79
CA ARG A 551 -2.89 2.80 36.10
C ARG A 551 -2.63 4.21 35.55
N ILE A 552 -1.40 4.46 35.08
CA ILE A 552 -0.98 5.77 34.52
C ILE A 552 -1.75 6.10 33.24
N ILE A 553 -2.13 5.09 32.45
CA ILE A 553 -2.90 5.31 31.22
C ILE A 553 -4.34 5.65 31.58
N PRO A 554 -4.88 6.79 31.11
CA PRO A 554 -6.25 7.21 31.41
C PRO A 554 -7.27 6.23 30.82
N ASN A 555 -8.41 6.03 31.52
CA ASN A 555 -9.49 5.13 31.10
C ASN A 555 -10.11 5.52 29.74
N GLU A 556 -10.01 6.80 29.36
CA GLU A 556 -10.50 7.37 28.10
C GLU A 556 -9.63 6.98 26.89
N GLN A 557 -8.45 6.39 27.09
CA GLN A 557 -7.60 5.86 26.03
C GLN A 557 -8.04 4.44 25.62
N PHE A 558 -8.70 4.35 24.47
CA PHE A 558 -9.17 3.07 23.91
C PHE A 558 -8.21 2.50 22.85
N GLY A 559 -7.28 3.31 22.35
CA GLY A 559 -6.32 2.92 21.32
C GLY A 559 -5.25 1.97 21.87
N PHE A 560 -5.00 0.88 21.14
CA PHE A 560 -3.96 -0.11 21.45
C PHE A 560 -4.04 -0.75 22.85
N GLN A 561 -5.22 -0.71 23.47
CA GLN A 561 -5.49 -1.34 24.76
C GLN A 561 -6.17 -2.70 24.58
N LYS A 562 -5.82 -3.66 25.44
CA LYS A 562 -6.40 -5.01 25.42
C LYS A 562 -7.89 -4.94 25.80
N GLY A 563 -8.75 -5.60 25.02
CA GLY A 563 -10.20 -5.60 25.25
C GLY A 563 -10.94 -4.36 24.73
N HIS A 564 -10.23 -3.36 24.21
CA HIS A 564 -10.83 -2.16 23.62
C HIS A 564 -10.96 -2.27 22.09
N SER A 565 -11.93 -1.54 21.52
CA SER A 565 -12.19 -1.53 20.09
C SER A 565 -12.69 -0.15 19.65
N THR A 566 -12.60 0.16 18.35
CA THR A 566 -13.18 1.40 17.82
C THR A 566 -14.68 1.49 18.06
N SER A 567 -15.39 0.35 18.01
CA SER A 567 -16.83 0.32 18.26
C SER A 567 -17.17 0.71 19.70
N HIS A 568 -16.36 0.32 20.68
CA HIS A 568 -16.56 0.71 22.09
C HIS A 568 -16.52 2.23 22.26
N GLN A 569 -15.48 2.88 21.74
CA GLN A 569 -15.31 4.33 21.90
C GLN A 569 -16.42 5.12 21.20
N ILE A 570 -16.82 4.70 20.00
CA ILE A 570 -17.91 5.36 19.26
C ILE A 570 -19.26 5.15 19.97
N VAL A 571 -19.53 3.95 20.51
CA VAL A 571 -20.78 3.71 21.28
C VAL A 571 -20.84 4.62 22.49
N ARG A 572 -19.74 4.81 23.23
CA ARG A 572 -19.67 5.76 24.35
C ARG A 572 -20.04 7.17 23.91
N LEU A 573 -19.40 7.68 22.86
CA LEU A 573 -19.68 9.01 22.29
C LEU A 573 -21.15 9.17 21.91
N VAL A 574 -21.71 8.20 21.18
CA VAL A 574 -23.09 8.26 20.68
C VAL A 574 -24.11 8.12 21.80
N LYS A 575 -23.85 7.27 22.80
CA LYS A 575 -24.71 7.12 23.99
C LYS A 575 -24.76 8.43 24.77
N GLU A 576 -23.61 9.07 24.96
CA GLU A 576 -23.50 10.34 25.65
C GLU A 576 -24.26 11.47 24.93
N VAL A 577 -24.04 11.65 23.63
CA VAL A 577 -24.79 12.64 22.84
C VAL A 577 -26.30 12.35 22.84
N ARG A 578 -26.70 11.07 22.77
CA ARG A 578 -28.12 10.68 22.88
C ARG A 578 -28.70 11.02 24.25
N ARG A 579 -27.97 10.79 25.34
CA ARG A 579 -28.38 11.17 26.70
C ARG A 579 -28.59 12.69 26.78
N ASN A 580 -27.66 13.46 26.24
CA ASN A 580 -27.75 14.93 26.21
C ASN A 580 -28.96 15.44 25.39
N PHE A 581 -29.32 14.77 24.29
CA PHE A 581 -30.56 15.07 23.58
C PHE A 581 -31.82 14.87 24.43
N HIS A 582 -31.89 13.82 25.25
CA HIS A 582 -33.04 13.59 26.14
C HIS A 582 -33.12 14.64 27.25
N GLN A 583 -31.96 15.13 27.70
CA GLN A 583 -31.86 16.24 28.65
C GLN A 583 -32.11 17.61 28.01
N GLY A 584 -32.35 17.69 26.70
CA GLY A 584 -32.54 18.96 26.01
C GLY A 584 -31.27 19.81 25.88
N LYS A 585 -30.08 19.22 26.03
CA LYS A 585 -28.78 19.87 25.80
C LYS A 585 -28.34 19.72 24.34
N SER A 586 -27.47 20.61 23.89
CA SER A 586 -26.70 20.47 22.66
C SER A 586 -25.27 20.06 23.00
N SER A 587 -24.59 19.36 22.11
CA SER A 587 -23.22 18.89 22.34
C SER A 587 -22.30 19.31 21.19
N GLY A 588 -21.15 19.90 21.49
CA GLY A 588 -20.11 20.20 20.51
C GLY A 588 -18.96 19.22 20.65
N LEU A 589 -18.51 18.64 19.54
CA LEU A 589 -17.37 17.71 19.48
C LEU A 589 -16.29 18.27 18.57
N ILE A 590 -15.06 18.26 19.05
CA ILE A 590 -13.85 18.53 18.26
C ILE A 590 -13.06 17.24 18.12
N LEU A 591 -12.55 17.00 16.91
CA LEU A 591 -11.67 15.90 16.55
C LEU A 591 -10.38 16.49 15.97
N LEU A 592 -9.26 16.29 16.65
CA LEU A 592 -7.95 16.80 16.24
C LEU A 592 -7.19 15.78 15.41
N ASP A 593 -6.56 16.22 14.32
CA ASP A 593 -5.65 15.42 13.50
C ASP A 593 -4.19 15.72 13.89
N VAL A 594 -3.54 14.79 14.59
CA VAL A 594 -2.13 14.91 14.97
C VAL A 594 -1.24 14.61 13.76
N GLU A 595 -0.31 15.52 13.45
CA GLU A 595 0.57 15.36 12.30
C GLU A 595 1.66 14.33 12.57
N LYS A 596 1.59 13.21 11.84
CA LYS A 596 2.63 12.16 11.84
C LYS A 596 3.01 11.75 13.28
N ALA A 597 1.99 11.51 14.10
CA ALA A 597 2.10 11.33 15.55
C ALA A 597 3.24 10.40 16.01
N TYR A 598 3.46 9.29 15.30
CA TYR A 598 4.53 8.34 15.62
C TYR A 598 5.92 8.84 15.23
N ASP A 599 6.03 9.59 14.13
CA ASP A 599 7.30 10.03 13.56
C ASP A 599 7.85 11.28 14.30
N SER A 600 6.99 11.99 15.05
CA SER A 600 7.32 13.24 15.75
C SER A 600 7.59 13.10 17.25
N VAL A 601 7.45 11.90 17.83
CA VAL A 601 7.55 11.70 19.28
C VAL A 601 8.95 12.05 19.80
N TRP A 602 9.03 12.93 20.78
CA TRP A 602 10.30 13.30 21.40
C TRP A 602 10.80 12.20 22.35
N HIS A 603 11.95 11.60 22.05
CA HIS A 603 12.48 10.47 22.81
C HIS A 603 12.74 10.79 24.29
N GLY A 604 13.33 11.96 24.56
CA GLY A 604 13.57 12.42 25.94
C GLY A 604 12.27 12.53 26.74
N ALA A 605 11.19 13.03 26.12
CA ALA A 605 9.90 13.15 26.78
C ALA A 605 9.30 11.78 27.18
N ILE A 606 9.48 10.73 26.36
CA ILE A 606 9.07 9.37 26.76
C ILE A 606 9.81 8.96 28.04
N LEU A 607 11.13 9.13 28.07
CA LEU A 607 11.97 8.74 29.21
C LEU A 607 11.61 9.52 30.47
N HIS A 608 11.44 10.83 30.34
CA HIS A 608 11.00 11.71 31.43
C HIS A 608 9.63 11.29 31.99
N LYS A 609 8.64 11.05 31.13
CA LYS A 609 7.30 10.62 31.57
C LYS A 609 7.31 9.23 32.20
N MET A 610 8.13 8.31 31.68
CA MET A 610 8.31 7.00 32.32
C MET A 610 9.04 7.13 33.67
N LEU A 611 9.98 8.05 33.84
CA LEU A 611 10.62 8.30 35.13
C LEU A 611 9.58 8.80 36.15
N LEU A 612 8.75 9.78 35.78
CA LEU A 612 7.64 10.26 36.61
C LEU A 612 6.59 9.17 36.90
N GLY A 613 6.43 8.21 35.97
CA GLY A 613 5.60 7.03 36.12
C GLY A 613 6.20 5.93 37.02
N ASN A 614 7.30 6.20 37.73
CA ASN A 614 7.98 5.27 38.63
C ASN A 614 8.40 3.94 37.98
N PHE A 615 8.75 3.96 36.70
CA PHE A 615 9.31 2.77 36.04
C PHE A 615 10.71 2.45 36.58
N SER A 616 11.04 1.16 36.67
CA SER A 616 12.38 0.72 37.08
C SER A 616 13.47 1.30 36.18
N MET A 617 14.62 1.68 36.77
CA MET A 617 15.75 2.26 36.03
C MET A 617 16.26 1.35 34.90
N LEU A 618 16.19 0.04 35.10
CA LEU A 618 16.53 -0.97 34.09
C LEU A 618 15.67 -0.85 32.81
N ILE A 619 14.35 -0.68 32.96
CA ILE A 619 13.45 -0.45 31.81
C ILE A 619 13.71 0.91 31.17
N LEU A 620 13.95 1.96 31.96
CA LEU A 620 14.24 3.30 31.43
C LEU A 620 15.50 3.29 30.55
N LYS A 621 16.58 2.70 31.04
CA LYS A 621 17.84 2.52 30.28
C LYS A 621 17.65 1.62 29.05
N MET A 622 16.89 0.53 29.17
CA MET A 622 16.55 -0.33 28.04
C MET A 622 15.77 0.42 26.94
N ILE A 623 14.76 1.21 27.29
CA ILE A 623 13.98 2.02 26.33
C ILE A 623 14.85 3.13 25.72
N ARG A 624 15.73 3.75 26.51
CA ARG A 624 16.72 4.70 25.99
C ARG A 624 17.63 4.04 24.95
N SER A 625 18.19 2.87 25.24
CA SER A 625 19.01 2.10 24.31
C SER A 625 18.22 1.70 23.05
N PHE A 626 16.94 1.35 23.19
CA PHE A 626 16.04 1.02 22.08
C PHE A 626 15.78 2.21 21.13
N LEU A 627 15.65 3.43 21.67
CA LEU A 627 15.32 4.65 20.90
C LEU A 627 16.55 5.35 20.30
N LYS A 628 17.71 5.26 20.95
CA LYS A 628 18.97 5.93 20.56
C LYS A 628 19.57 5.32 19.27
N ASP A 629 20.20 6.17 18.45
CA ASP A 629 20.99 5.81 17.24
C ASP A 629 20.26 4.93 16.20
N ARG A 630 18.95 5.11 16.09
CA ARG A 630 18.14 4.37 15.11
C ARG A 630 18.33 4.92 13.70
N THR A 631 18.27 4.01 12.73
CA THR A 631 18.38 4.36 11.31
C THR A 631 17.35 3.61 10.46
N PHE A 632 17.03 4.17 9.30
CA PHE A 632 16.20 3.50 8.31
C PHE A 632 16.71 3.68 6.87
N GLN A 633 16.29 2.78 5.98
CA GLN A 633 16.40 2.90 4.52
C GLN A 633 15.04 2.62 3.89
N VAL A 634 14.66 3.36 2.85
CA VAL A 634 13.42 3.09 2.11
C VAL A 634 13.72 2.08 1.00
N SER A 635 12.86 1.07 0.84
CA SER A 635 12.94 0.11 -0.27
C SER A 635 11.80 0.29 -1.26
N VAL A 636 12.15 0.47 -2.54
CA VAL A 636 11.22 0.55 -3.67
C VAL A 636 11.66 -0.44 -4.75
N ASN A 637 10.82 -1.42 -5.07
CA ASN A 637 11.05 -2.43 -6.09
C ASN A 637 12.44 -3.13 -6.01
N GLY A 638 12.96 -3.34 -4.81
CA GLY A 638 14.25 -4.00 -4.58
C GLY A 638 15.45 -3.05 -4.52
N SER A 639 15.32 -1.79 -4.92
CA SER A 639 16.33 -0.75 -4.69
C SER A 639 16.13 -0.10 -3.32
N THR A 640 17.24 0.27 -2.67
CA THR A 640 17.25 0.94 -1.36
C THR A 640 17.81 2.35 -1.47
N SER A 641 17.30 3.27 -0.65
CA SER A 641 17.86 4.60 -0.44
C SER A 641 19.14 4.55 0.39
N ASP A 642 19.78 5.70 0.57
CA ASP A 642 20.80 5.88 1.59
C ASP A 642 20.19 5.74 2.99
N ARG A 643 21.05 5.44 3.98
CA ARG A 643 20.66 5.37 5.40
C ARG A 643 20.34 6.77 5.92
N LYS A 644 19.24 6.89 6.66
CA LYS A 644 18.83 8.13 7.33
C LYS A 644 18.66 7.90 8.84
N PRO A 645 19.09 8.83 9.70
CA PRO A 645 18.90 8.73 11.15
C PRO A 645 17.44 9.02 11.55
N VAL A 646 17.06 8.58 12.74
CA VAL A 646 15.73 8.79 13.35
C VAL A 646 15.90 9.50 14.70
N PRO A 647 16.07 10.84 14.70
CA PRO A 647 16.31 11.60 15.93
C PRO A 647 15.03 11.81 16.78
N PHE A 648 13.86 11.72 16.16
CA PHE A 648 12.54 11.74 16.81
C PHE A 648 11.72 10.56 16.30
N GLY A 649 10.69 10.19 17.05
CA GLY A 649 9.67 9.24 16.64
C GLY A 649 9.92 7.79 17.07
N VAL A 650 8.85 7.01 17.09
CA VAL A 650 8.85 5.59 17.41
C VAL A 650 8.54 4.76 16.15
N PRO A 651 9.23 3.64 15.87
CA PRO A 651 9.10 2.95 14.58
C PRO A 651 7.68 2.42 14.30
N GLN A 652 7.11 2.75 13.14
CA GLN A 652 5.80 2.23 12.71
C GLN A 652 5.92 0.74 12.31
N GLY A 653 5.59 -0.16 13.25
CA GLY A 653 5.71 -1.61 13.05
C GLY A 653 6.53 -2.33 14.14
N SER A 654 7.08 -1.57 15.09
CA SER A 654 7.57 -2.07 16.38
C SER A 654 6.40 -2.52 17.27
N VAL A 655 6.70 -3.44 18.17
CA VAL A 655 5.76 -3.95 19.17
C VAL A 655 5.61 -2.96 20.33
N LEU A 656 6.68 -2.25 20.70
CA LEU A 656 6.70 -1.29 21.80
C LEU A 656 6.07 0.07 21.44
N SER A 657 6.19 0.51 20.18
CA SER A 657 5.76 1.86 19.77
C SER A 657 4.34 2.26 20.21
N PRO A 658 3.30 1.41 20.10
CA PRO A 658 1.95 1.81 20.52
C PRO A 658 1.83 2.07 22.02
N THR A 659 2.47 1.25 22.85
CA THR A 659 2.46 1.41 24.30
C THR A 659 3.27 2.64 24.72
N LEU A 660 4.43 2.87 24.10
CA LEU A 660 5.24 4.06 24.34
C LEU A 660 4.49 5.34 23.95
N TYR A 661 3.73 5.32 22.85
CA TYR A 661 2.88 6.45 22.47
C TYR A 661 1.78 6.71 23.50
N ASN A 662 1.10 5.65 23.97
CA ASN A 662 0.07 5.79 25.01
C ASN A 662 0.63 6.38 26.31
N ILE A 663 1.84 5.97 26.73
CA ILE A 663 2.54 6.56 27.89
C ILE A 663 2.88 8.04 27.62
N PHE A 664 3.38 8.34 26.42
CA PHE A 664 3.70 9.71 26.02
C PHE A 664 2.49 10.64 26.03
N SER A 665 1.27 10.14 25.74
CA SER A 665 0.04 10.93 25.72
C SER A 665 -0.80 10.87 27.01
N ALA A 666 -0.31 10.20 28.06
CA ALA A 666 -1.14 9.84 29.22
C ALA A 666 -1.55 11.04 30.10
N ASP A 667 -0.71 12.08 30.15
CA ASP A 667 -0.81 13.26 31.00
C ASP A 667 -1.45 14.48 30.31
N ILE A 668 -2.26 14.25 29.27
CA ILE A 668 -3.08 15.32 28.68
C ILE A 668 -3.97 15.91 29.78
N VAL A 669 -3.85 17.21 30.00
CA VAL A 669 -4.63 17.94 31.02
C VAL A 669 -6.10 17.91 30.63
N LYS A 670 -6.95 17.51 31.58
CA LYS A 670 -8.39 17.41 31.40
C LYS A 670 -9.06 18.61 32.06
N ILE A 671 -9.95 19.26 31.33
CA ILE A 671 -10.79 20.36 31.82
C ILE A 671 -12.09 19.78 32.37
N ASN A 672 -12.53 20.30 33.51
CA ASN A 672 -13.78 19.87 34.14
C ASN A 672 -14.98 20.18 33.23
N GLY A 673 -15.94 19.26 33.16
CA GLY A 673 -17.10 19.39 32.28
C GLY A 673 -16.85 19.01 30.81
N VAL A 674 -15.65 18.51 30.47
CA VAL A 674 -15.28 18.03 29.14
C VAL A 674 -15.13 16.51 29.14
N GLU A 675 -15.79 15.84 28.19
CA GLU A 675 -15.66 14.41 27.98
C GLU A 675 -14.61 14.12 26.90
N TYR A 676 -13.60 13.31 27.23
CA TYR A 676 -12.49 13.00 26.31
C TYR A 676 -12.64 11.63 25.63
N TYR A 677 -12.22 11.57 24.37
CA TYR A 677 -12.30 10.39 23.50
C TYR A 677 -10.98 10.15 22.79
N PHE A 678 -10.05 9.48 23.47
CA PHE A 678 -8.73 9.17 22.91
C PHE A 678 -8.71 7.79 22.24
N PHE A 679 -8.14 7.73 21.04
CA PHE A 679 -7.85 6.47 20.38
C PHE A 679 -6.50 6.59 19.68
N ALA A 680 -5.43 6.25 20.40
CA ALA A 680 -4.07 6.52 19.98
C ALA A 680 -3.88 8.01 19.66
N ASP A 681 -3.53 8.34 18.41
CA ASP A 681 -3.33 9.71 17.92
C ASP A 681 -4.64 10.44 17.63
N ASP A 682 -5.75 9.73 17.38
CA ASP A 682 -7.06 10.35 17.21
C ASP A 682 -7.54 10.91 18.56
N THR A 683 -7.56 12.24 18.68
CA THR A 683 -7.93 12.96 19.90
C THR A 683 -9.27 13.65 19.71
N GLY A 684 -10.29 13.27 20.47
CA GLY A 684 -11.59 13.91 20.47
C GLY A 684 -12.00 14.42 21.85
N PHE A 685 -12.76 15.50 21.92
CA PHE A 685 -13.34 16.00 23.17
C PHE A 685 -14.70 16.67 22.94
N LEU A 686 -15.63 16.44 23.87
CA LEU A 686 -17.04 16.79 23.78
C LEU A 686 -17.46 17.65 24.98
N VAL A 687 -18.20 18.71 24.70
CA VAL A 687 -18.88 19.53 25.73
C VAL A 687 -20.37 19.52 25.46
N SER A 688 -21.18 19.52 26.52
CA SER A 688 -22.64 19.55 26.41
C SER A 688 -23.29 20.56 27.35
N HIS A 689 -24.11 21.46 26.81
CA HIS A 689 -24.81 22.48 27.58
C HIS A 689 -26.13 22.89 26.90
N HIS A 690 -27.01 23.61 27.61
CA HIS A 690 -28.25 24.13 27.03
C HIS A 690 -28.03 25.35 26.15
N ASP A 691 -27.03 26.14 26.50
CA ASP A 691 -26.58 27.33 25.77
C ASP A 691 -25.40 26.96 24.84
N PRO A 692 -25.52 27.16 23.52
CA PRO A 692 -24.43 26.92 22.58
C PRO A 692 -23.19 27.79 22.83
N ALA A 693 -23.32 29.00 23.40
CA ALA A 693 -22.16 29.86 23.67
C ALA A 693 -21.22 29.21 24.69
N VAL A 694 -21.77 28.73 25.80
CA VAL A 694 -21.03 27.97 26.83
C VAL A 694 -20.34 26.74 26.23
N VAL A 695 -20.99 26.05 25.28
CA VAL A 695 -20.35 24.91 24.59
C VAL A 695 -19.09 25.36 23.84
N VAL A 696 -19.18 26.47 23.09
CA VAL A 696 -18.03 26.99 22.33
C VAL A 696 -16.92 27.46 23.27
N ASP A 697 -17.26 28.19 24.32
CA ASP A 697 -16.28 28.76 25.26
C ASP A 697 -15.51 27.67 26.01
N THR A 698 -16.21 26.66 26.54
CA THR A 698 -15.56 25.52 27.21
C THR A 698 -14.77 24.65 26.23
N LEU A 699 -15.23 24.49 24.98
CA LEU A 699 -14.42 23.81 23.94
C LEU A 699 -13.16 24.60 23.59
N GLN A 700 -13.23 25.93 23.55
CA GLN A 700 -12.08 26.78 23.32
C GLN A 700 -11.08 26.69 24.49
N GLU A 701 -11.56 26.67 25.73
CA GLU A 701 -10.72 26.45 26.92
C GLU A 701 -10.00 25.09 26.85
N ALA A 702 -10.73 24.01 26.55
CA ALA A 702 -10.16 22.69 26.36
C ALA A 702 -9.13 22.65 25.22
N GLN A 703 -9.45 23.30 24.10
CA GLN A 703 -8.55 23.43 22.95
C GLN A 703 -7.27 24.20 23.31
N ASN A 704 -7.36 25.27 24.08
CA ASN A 704 -6.21 26.07 24.53
C ASN A 704 -5.30 25.25 25.45
N SER A 705 -5.88 24.50 26.40
CA SER A 705 -5.13 23.60 27.28
C SER A 705 -4.41 22.50 26.50
N ILE A 706 -5.08 21.89 25.52
CA ILE A 706 -4.47 20.90 24.62
C ILE A 706 -3.36 21.54 23.77
N GLN A 707 -3.55 22.78 23.30
CA GLN A 707 -2.54 23.49 22.51
C GLN A 707 -1.28 23.83 23.34
N GLU A 708 -1.45 24.18 24.62
CA GLU A 708 -0.33 24.36 25.54
C GLU A 708 0.42 23.04 25.77
N TYR A 709 -0.32 21.95 26.01
CA TYR A 709 0.25 20.60 26.11
C TYR A 709 1.04 20.23 24.84
N GLN A 710 0.50 20.54 23.66
CA GLN A 710 1.15 20.30 22.39
C GLN A 710 2.45 21.09 22.23
N ARG A 711 2.47 22.37 22.62
CA ARG A 711 3.69 23.20 22.64
C ARG A 711 4.73 22.59 23.59
N LYS A 712 4.32 22.25 24.81
CA LYS A 712 5.17 21.66 25.85
C LYS A 712 5.87 20.38 25.40
N TRP A 713 5.13 19.49 24.75
CA TRP A 713 5.63 18.16 24.36
C TRP A 713 6.02 18.03 22.88
N LYS A 714 6.13 19.16 22.16
CA LYS A 714 6.47 19.22 20.74
C LYS A 714 5.53 18.38 19.86
N VAL A 715 4.22 18.38 20.12
CA VAL A 715 3.23 17.67 19.30
C VAL A 715 2.60 18.64 18.30
N LYS A 716 2.64 18.31 17.01
CA LYS A 716 2.03 19.14 15.95
C LYS A 716 0.63 18.63 15.61
N VAL A 717 -0.33 19.54 15.48
CA VAL A 717 -1.67 19.27 14.98
C VAL A 717 -1.86 19.94 13.62
N ASN A 718 -2.75 19.38 12.80
CA ASN A 718 -3.17 19.95 11.53
C ASN A 718 -4.56 20.59 11.69
N PRO A 719 -4.67 21.91 11.96
CA PRO A 719 -5.96 22.56 12.13
C PRO A 719 -6.89 22.39 10.92
N ALA A 720 -6.32 22.39 9.70
CA ALA A 720 -7.08 22.25 8.46
C ALA A 720 -7.69 20.85 8.24
N LYS A 721 -7.21 19.83 8.95
CA LYS A 721 -7.78 18.46 8.91
C LYS A 721 -8.59 18.13 10.15
N SER A 722 -8.42 18.88 11.23
CA SER A 722 -9.28 18.80 12.41
C SER A 722 -10.73 19.09 12.01
N GLN A 723 -11.67 18.45 12.69
CA GLN A 723 -13.10 18.51 12.37
C GLN A 723 -13.90 18.84 13.62
N ALA A 724 -14.91 19.70 13.47
CA ALA A 724 -15.87 19.99 14.51
C ALA A 724 -17.28 19.60 14.06
N ILE A 725 -18.11 19.12 14.99
CA ILE A 725 -19.53 18.86 14.76
C ILE A 725 -20.36 19.30 15.96
N PHE A 726 -21.47 19.97 15.67
CA PHE A 726 -22.42 20.40 16.68
C PHE A 726 -23.68 19.54 16.63
N PHE A 727 -23.90 18.73 17.66
CA PHE A 727 -25.03 17.86 17.82
C PHE A 727 -26.20 18.61 18.47
N THR A 728 -27.31 18.78 17.74
CA THR A 728 -28.53 19.34 18.30
C THR A 728 -29.78 18.87 17.56
N ARG A 729 -30.88 18.70 18.32
CA ARG A 729 -32.23 18.49 17.76
C ARG A 729 -32.99 19.81 17.55
N ARG A 730 -32.50 20.90 18.16
CA ARG A 730 -33.11 22.24 18.08
C ARG A 730 -32.81 22.86 16.71
N ARG A 731 -33.77 23.62 16.17
CA ARG A 731 -33.66 24.20 14.81
C ARG A 731 -33.51 25.72 14.80
N SER A 732 -33.89 26.39 15.90
CA SER A 732 -33.80 27.84 15.97
C SER A 732 -32.33 28.29 15.94
N PRO A 733 -31.99 29.34 15.17
CA PRO A 733 -30.62 29.87 15.10
C PRO A 733 -30.01 30.20 16.47
N ARG A 734 -30.83 30.61 17.45
CA ARG A 734 -30.37 30.90 18.83
C ARG A 734 -29.81 29.68 19.59
N HIS A 735 -30.05 28.47 19.08
CA HIS A 735 -29.55 27.22 19.67
C HIS A 735 -28.42 26.59 18.85
N LEU A 736 -27.90 27.33 17.87
CA LEU A 736 -26.74 26.98 17.08
C LEU A 736 -25.55 27.85 17.50
N PRO A 737 -24.31 27.33 17.40
CA PRO A 737 -23.13 28.12 17.70
C PRO A 737 -22.99 29.27 16.69
N GLN A 738 -22.76 30.47 17.19
CA GLN A 738 -22.52 31.67 16.37
C GLN A 738 -21.03 31.88 16.08
N SER A 739 -20.16 31.32 16.94
CA SER A 739 -18.71 31.34 16.82
C SER A 739 -18.14 29.95 16.51
N GLN A 740 -16.90 29.93 16.03
CA GLN A 740 -16.11 28.72 15.81
C GLN A 740 -15.10 28.55 16.95
N VAL A 741 -14.54 27.36 17.07
CA VAL A 741 -13.39 27.10 17.95
C VAL A 741 -12.12 27.25 17.12
N SER A 742 -11.16 28.03 17.62
CA SER A 742 -9.88 28.29 16.97
C SER A 742 -8.78 27.38 17.51
N CYS A 743 -7.95 26.87 16.62
CA CYS A 743 -6.78 26.04 16.93
C CYS A 743 -5.54 26.65 16.27
N GLY A 744 -4.64 27.23 17.06
CA GLY A 744 -3.44 27.88 16.51
C GLY A 744 -3.75 29.08 15.60
N GLY A 745 -4.82 29.83 15.90
CA GLY A 745 -5.28 30.97 15.08
C GLY A 745 -6.03 30.60 13.81
N VAL A 746 -6.32 29.30 13.60
CA VAL A 746 -7.13 28.80 12.48
C VAL A 746 -8.46 28.27 13.03
N ASP A 747 -9.56 28.78 12.51
CA ASP A 747 -10.90 28.36 12.92
C ASP A 747 -11.23 26.96 12.39
N ILE A 748 -11.79 26.12 13.26
CA ILE A 748 -12.28 24.79 12.92
C ILE A 748 -13.79 24.90 12.64
N PRO A 749 -14.23 24.84 11.36
CA PRO A 749 -15.62 25.04 11.01
C PRO A 749 -16.52 23.89 11.48
N TRP A 750 -17.71 24.22 11.97
CA TRP A 750 -18.78 23.26 12.27
C TRP A 750 -19.26 22.53 10.99
N SER A 751 -19.00 21.22 10.92
CA SER A 751 -19.38 20.38 9.80
C SER A 751 -20.72 19.66 10.01
N GLN A 752 -21.43 19.41 8.91
CA GLN A 752 -22.66 18.59 8.88
C GLN A 752 -22.37 17.08 8.84
N ASN A 753 -21.13 16.69 8.52
CA ASN A 753 -20.71 15.29 8.54
C ASN A 753 -19.24 15.22 8.95
N VAL A 754 -18.94 14.44 9.98
CA VAL A 754 -17.55 14.19 10.40
C VAL A 754 -17.22 12.72 10.38
N GLY A 755 -15.98 12.39 10.04
CA GLY A 755 -15.47 11.03 10.08
C GLY A 755 -14.74 10.75 11.39
N TYR A 756 -15.19 9.76 12.17
CA TYR A 756 -14.50 9.33 13.39
C TYR A 756 -14.41 7.81 13.44
N LEU A 757 -13.18 7.28 13.60
CA LEU A 757 -12.88 5.84 13.71
C LEU A 757 -13.57 4.95 12.65
N GLY A 758 -13.67 5.48 11.43
CA GLY A 758 -14.25 4.79 10.26
C GLY A 758 -15.77 4.91 10.10
N MET A 759 -16.45 5.70 10.94
CA MET A 759 -17.88 5.97 10.87
C MET A 759 -18.16 7.44 10.54
N THR A 760 -19.25 7.72 9.83
CA THR A 760 -19.69 9.10 9.54
C THR A 760 -20.79 9.51 10.53
N LEU A 761 -20.55 10.58 11.29
CA LEU A 761 -21.49 11.17 12.25
C LEU A 761 -22.18 12.39 11.64
N ASP A 762 -23.48 12.53 11.87
CA ASP A 762 -24.28 13.70 11.51
C ASP A 762 -24.88 14.38 12.77
N PRO A 763 -25.22 15.68 12.73
CA PRO A 763 -25.69 16.46 13.88
C PRO A 763 -26.88 15.87 14.64
N LYS A 764 -27.67 15.00 13.99
CA LYS A 764 -28.87 14.39 14.58
C LYS A 764 -28.71 12.89 14.83
N LEU A 765 -27.52 12.34 14.58
CA LEU A 765 -27.20 10.92 14.68
C LEU A 765 -28.20 10.03 13.93
N LYS A 766 -28.58 10.44 12.71
CA LYS A 766 -29.46 9.68 11.82
C LYS A 766 -28.73 8.55 11.10
N PHE A 767 -27.42 8.68 10.91
CA PHE A 767 -26.52 7.76 10.23
C PHE A 767 -26.84 7.50 8.74
N GLY A 768 -27.66 8.33 8.11
CA GLY A 768 -28.04 8.17 6.70
C GLY A 768 -26.83 8.21 5.74
N CYS A 769 -25.92 9.17 5.94
CA CYS A 769 -24.68 9.29 5.17
C CYS A 769 -23.76 8.09 5.38
N HIS A 770 -23.64 7.59 6.63
CA HIS A 770 -22.85 6.41 6.94
C HIS A 770 -23.37 5.17 6.21
N VAL A 771 -24.68 4.92 6.28
CA VAL A 771 -25.33 3.80 5.57
C VAL A 771 -25.13 3.93 4.05
N ALA A 772 -25.27 5.14 3.49
CA ALA A 772 -25.00 5.37 2.07
C ALA A 772 -23.53 5.06 1.69
N ASN A 773 -22.56 5.46 2.52
CA ASN A 773 -21.14 5.17 2.33
C ASN A 773 -20.86 3.65 2.37
N CYS A 774 -21.47 2.93 3.32
CA CYS A 774 -21.40 1.47 3.39
C CYS A 774 -21.98 0.78 2.13
N LEU A 775 -23.12 1.26 1.63
CA LEU A 775 -23.72 0.77 0.40
C LEU A 775 -22.86 1.07 -0.83
N GLN A 776 -22.28 2.27 -0.93
CA GLN A 776 -21.38 2.63 -2.03
C GLN A 776 -20.11 1.75 -2.05
N LYS A 777 -19.54 1.46 -0.87
CA LYS A 777 -18.43 0.50 -0.74
C LYS A 777 -18.86 -0.90 -1.20
N CYS A 778 -20.06 -1.33 -0.82
CA CYS A 778 -20.65 -2.59 -1.27
C CYS A 778 -20.89 -2.63 -2.78
N ASP A 779 -21.31 -1.52 -3.41
CA ASP A 779 -21.52 -1.42 -4.85
C ASP A 779 -20.21 -1.52 -5.62
N LYS A 780 -19.16 -0.84 -5.15
CA LYS A 780 -17.80 -0.97 -5.72
C LYS A 780 -17.35 -2.43 -5.70
N LEU A 781 -17.50 -3.11 -4.56
CA LEU A 781 -17.21 -4.54 -4.45
C LEU A 781 -18.08 -5.40 -5.37
N THR A 782 -19.37 -5.08 -5.49
CA THR A 782 -20.30 -5.80 -6.38
C THR A 782 -19.84 -5.71 -7.84
N LYS A 783 -19.45 -4.51 -8.30
CA LYS A 783 -18.93 -4.31 -9.67
C LYS A 783 -17.63 -5.07 -9.91
N MET A 784 -16.70 -5.01 -8.95
CA MET A 784 -15.42 -5.71 -9.05
C MET A 784 -15.56 -7.24 -9.06
N LEU A 785 -16.56 -7.75 -8.32
CA LEU A 785 -16.84 -9.18 -8.17
C LEU A 785 -17.93 -9.68 -9.11
N TYR A 786 -18.49 -8.83 -9.96
CA TYR A 786 -19.67 -9.16 -10.78
C TYR A 786 -19.51 -10.46 -11.58
N PRO A 787 -18.37 -10.74 -12.24
CA PRO A 787 -18.17 -11.99 -12.98
C PRO A 787 -18.27 -13.25 -12.11
N LEU A 788 -17.98 -13.13 -10.80
CA LEU A 788 -18.06 -14.21 -9.82
C LEU A 788 -19.47 -14.34 -9.21
N VAL A 789 -20.17 -13.23 -8.98
CA VAL A 789 -21.48 -13.25 -8.27
C VAL A 789 -22.69 -13.23 -9.20
N LYS A 790 -22.51 -13.04 -10.52
CA LYS A 790 -23.62 -13.05 -11.48
C LYS A 790 -24.39 -14.37 -11.45
N ARG A 791 -25.67 -14.28 -11.83
CA ARG A 791 -26.66 -15.36 -11.89
C ARG A 791 -26.11 -16.69 -12.43
N ARG A 792 -25.45 -16.64 -13.59
CA ARG A 792 -24.85 -17.80 -14.28
C ARG A 792 -23.32 -17.83 -14.24
N SER A 793 -22.71 -17.39 -13.14
CA SER A 793 -21.26 -17.60 -12.96
C SER A 793 -20.96 -19.06 -12.67
N ARG A 794 -19.72 -19.49 -12.92
CA ARG A 794 -19.22 -20.85 -12.64
C ARG A 794 -19.19 -21.22 -11.15
N LEU A 795 -19.38 -20.25 -10.24
CA LEU A 795 -19.32 -20.52 -8.80
C LEU A 795 -20.61 -21.18 -8.31
N ASP A 796 -20.46 -22.23 -7.51
CA ASP A 796 -21.58 -22.84 -6.80
C ASP A 796 -22.29 -21.83 -5.86
N ARG A 797 -23.58 -22.06 -5.65
CA ARG A 797 -24.45 -21.23 -4.80
C ARG A 797 -23.89 -21.09 -3.38
N ASN A 798 -23.36 -22.16 -2.79
CA ASN A 798 -22.83 -22.12 -1.42
C ASN A 798 -21.59 -21.22 -1.31
N LEU A 799 -20.70 -21.26 -2.31
CA LEU A 799 -19.51 -20.41 -2.35
C LEU A 799 -19.88 -18.94 -2.56
N LYS A 800 -20.91 -18.65 -3.35
CA LYS A 800 -21.44 -17.28 -3.50
C LYS A 800 -22.01 -16.76 -2.18
N VAL A 801 -22.77 -17.58 -1.45
CA VAL A 801 -23.30 -17.24 -0.11
C VAL A 801 -22.16 -17.03 0.88
N LEU A 802 -21.10 -17.85 0.83
CA LEU A 802 -19.93 -17.68 1.67
C LEU A 802 -19.22 -16.35 1.38
N LEU A 803 -19.08 -15.98 0.11
CA LEU A 803 -18.54 -14.67 -0.30
C LEU A 803 -19.40 -13.52 0.23
N TYR A 804 -20.73 -13.67 0.25
CA TYR A 804 -21.62 -12.73 0.93
C TYR A 804 -21.28 -12.60 2.42
N LYS A 805 -21.17 -13.73 3.14
CA LYS A 805 -20.88 -13.76 4.59
C LYS A 805 -19.51 -13.15 4.94
N THR A 806 -18.48 -13.33 4.12
CA THR A 806 -17.10 -12.92 4.44
C THR A 806 -16.70 -11.56 3.88
N VAL A 807 -17.29 -11.10 2.76
CA VAL A 807 -16.87 -9.86 2.07
C VAL A 807 -17.95 -8.78 2.14
N PHE A 808 -19.16 -9.12 1.73
CA PHE A 808 -20.23 -8.13 1.58
C PHE A 808 -20.85 -7.76 2.93
N ARG A 809 -21.22 -8.74 3.77
CA ARG A 809 -21.84 -8.51 5.08
C ARG A 809 -20.97 -7.64 6.00
N PRO A 810 -19.66 -7.92 6.21
CA PRO A 810 -18.84 -7.07 7.09
C PRO A 810 -18.67 -5.64 6.58
N THR A 811 -18.74 -5.43 5.26
CA THR A 811 -18.64 -4.09 4.65
C THR A 811 -19.88 -3.24 4.94
N VAL A 812 -21.08 -3.84 4.87
CA VAL A 812 -22.34 -3.15 5.16
C VAL A 812 -22.67 -3.08 6.65
N ALA A 813 -22.12 -3.99 7.46
CA ALA A 813 -22.36 -4.09 8.91
C ALA A 813 -21.28 -3.39 9.77
N TYR A 814 -20.34 -2.66 9.18
CA TYR A 814 -19.27 -2.01 9.94
C TYR A 814 -19.84 -1.01 10.95
N GLY A 815 -19.46 -1.18 12.23
CA GLY A 815 -19.90 -0.31 13.32
C GLY A 815 -21.38 -0.47 13.70
N PHE A 816 -22.05 -1.56 13.33
CA PHE A 816 -23.49 -1.74 13.57
C PHE A 816 -23.95 -1.56 15.03
N PRO A 817 -23.17 -1.87 16.09
CA PRO A 817 -23.64 -1.61 17.46
C PRO A 817 -23.97 -0.14 17.71
N VAL A 818 -23.39 0.78 16.92
CA VAL A 818 -23.60 2.23 17.05
C VAL A 818 -24.86 2.69 16.31
N TRP A 819 -25.01 2.28 15.05
CA TRP A 819 -26.05 2.80 14.15
C TRP A 819 -27.23 1.86 13.95
N TYR A 820 -27.22 0.67 14.55
CA TYR A 820 -28.31 -0.30 14.41
C TYR A 820 -29.66 0.34 14.72
N ASP A 821 -29.73 1.23 15.71
CA ASP A 821 -30.94 1.93 16.10
C ASP A 821 -31.28 3.17 15.22
N CYS A 822 -30.82 3.21 13.98
CA CYS A 822 -31.22 4.23 13.02
C CYS A 822 -32.63 3.98 12.45
N ALA A 823 -33.16 4.96 11.70
CA ALA A 823 -34.49 4.87 11.11
C ALA A 823 -34.67 3.58 10.29
N GLN A 824 -35.83 2.95 10.39
CA GLN A 824 -36.13 1.70 9.67
C GLN A 824 -35.91 1.85 8.16
N SER A 825 -36.18 3.03 7.58
CA SER A 825 -35.93 3.32 6.17
C SER A 825 -34.45 3.18 5.78
N HIS A 826 -33.50 3.47 6.67
CA HIS A 826 -32.07 3.27 6.46
C HIS A 826 -31.68 1.79 6.57
N ARG A 827 -32.16 1.09 7.61
CA ARG A 827 -31.97 -0.38 7.74
C ARG A 827 -32.53 -1.14 6.54
N ASN A 828 -33.71 -0.74 6.06
CA ASN A 828 -34.36 -1.32 4.89
C ASN A 828 -33.50 -1.20 3.62
N LYS A 829 -32.73 -0.13 3.43
CA LYS A 829 -31.81 -0.01 2.28
C LYS A 829 -30.74 -1.10 2.30
N ILE A 830 -30.23 -1.44 3.48
CA ILE A 830 -29.25 -2.53 3.67
C ILE A 830 -29.91 -3.89 3.41
N GLN A 831 -31.11 -4.10 3.93
CA GLN A 831 -31.89 -5.32 3.68
C GLN A 831 -32.18 -5.50 2.18
N VAL A 832 -32.61 -4.46 1.48
CA VAL A 832 -32.82 -4.49 0.02
C VAL A 832 -31.54 -4.83 -0.72
N LYS A 833 -30.39 -4.28 -0.29
CA LYS A 833 -29.10 -4.60 -0.89
C LYS A 833 -28.71 -6.07 -0.66
N GLN A 834 -28.93 -6.61 0.55
CA GLN A 834 -28.75 -8.04 0.85
C GLN A 834 -29.63 -8.89 -0.07
N ASN A 835 -30.92 -8.57 -0.18
CA ASN A 835 -31.88 -9.32 -1.00
C ASN A 835 -31.45 -9.34 -2.47
N ARG A 836 -31.05 -8.19 -3.03
CA ARG A 836 -30.57 -8.09 -4.42
C ARG A 836 -29.32 -8.95 -4.65
N LEU A 837 -28.38 -8.94 -3.71
CA LEU A 837 -27.18 -9.78 -3.80
C LEU A 837 -27.52 -11.26 -3.74
N LEU A 838 -28.35 -11.69 -2.77
CA LEU A 838 -28.73 -13.09 -2.64
C LEU A 838 -29.54 -13.58 -3.84
N LYS A 839 -30.51 -12.80 -4.34
CA LYS A 839 -31.26 -13.12 -5.57
C LYS A 839 -30.33 -13.27 -6.78
N MET A 840 -29.33 -12.40 -6.91
CA MET A 840 -28.33 -12.51 -7.97
C MET A 840 -27.47 -13.77 -7.82
N MET A 841 -27.05 -14.09 -6.61
CA MET A 841 -26.16 -15.22 -6.31
C MET A 841 -26.87 -16.57 -6.50
N LEU A 842 -28.15 -16.65 -6.16
CA LEU A 842 -28.96 -17.87 -6.26
C LEU A 842 -29.62 -18.07 -7.63
N ASP A 843 -29.41 -17.16 -8.58
CA ASP A 843 -30.09 -17.15 -9.88
C ASP A 843 -31.63 -17.07 -9.79
N LEU A 844 -32.10 -16.15 -8.94
CA LEU A 844 -33.54 -15.95 -8.72
C LEU A 844 -34.05 -14.72 -9.47
N SER A 845 -35.32 -14.79 -9.87
CA SER A 845 -36.06 -13.67 -10.44
C SER A 845 -36.08 -12.46 -9.49
N PRO A 846 -36.06 -11.22 -10.00
CA PRO A 846 -36.23 -10.03 -9.16
C PRO A 846 -37.47 -10.09 -8.26
N PHE A 847 -38.54 -10.76 -8.71
CA PHE A 847 -39.82 -10.88 -8.02
C PHE A 847 -39.92 -12.05 -7.02
N HIS A 848 -38.86 -12.86 -6.87
CA HIS A 848 -38.89 -14.02 -5.97
C HIS A 848 -39.15 -13.60 -4.50
N PRO A 849 -39.97 -14.35 -3.72
CA PRO A 849 -40.32 -14.00 -2.34
C PRO A 849 -39.11 -13.88 -1.41
N THR A 850 -39.08 -12.84 -0.57
CA THR A 850 -37.91 -12.53 0.26
C THR A 850 -37.62 -13.60 1.32
N GLU A 851 -38.63 -14.10 2.04
CA GLU A 851 -38.43 -15.15 3.05
C GLU A 851 -37.76 -16.38 2.46
N GLU A 852 -38.22 -16.77 1.27
CA GLU A 852 -37.70 -17.92 0.55
C GLU A 852 -36.24 -17.73 0.13
N VAL A 853 -35.85 -16.52 -0.31
CA VAL A 853 -34.44 -16.20 -0.59
C VAL A 853 -33.55 -16.46 0.64
N HIS A 854 -34.01 -16.06 1.82
CA HIS A 854 -33.25 -16.21 3.07
C HIS A 854 -33.17 -17.67 3.54
N ARG A 855 -34.27 -18.42 3.37
CA ARG A 855 -34.34 -19.86 3.62
C ARG A 855 -33.37 -20.62 2.72
N LEU A 856 -33.43 -20.40 1.41
CA LEU A 856 -32.56 -21.03 0.42
C LEU A 856 -31.08 -20.66 0.62
N ALA A 857 -30.79 -19.42 1.01
CA ALA A 857 -29.41 -18.97 1.24
C ALA A 857 -28.81 -19.48 2.58
N GLY A 858 -29.61 -19.96 3.53
CA GLY A 858 -29.13 -20.20 4.90
C GLY A 858 -28.50 -18.93 5.52
N VAL A 859 -29.15 -17.79 5.26
CA VAL A 859 -28.71 -16.45 5.66
C VAL A 859 -29.88 -15.74 6.30
N GLU A 860 -29.78 -15.44 7.59
CA GLU A 860 -30.76 -14.59 8.26
C GLU A 860 -30.80 -13.16 7.68
N LYS A 861 -31.95 -12.50 7.84
CA LYS A 861 -32.13 -11.07 7.55
C LYS A 861 -31.16 -10.24 8.39
N ILE A 862 -30.75 -9.09 7.85
CA ILE A 862 -29.70 -8.28 8.48
C ILE A 862 -30.11 -7.79 9.88
N ASP A 863 -31.38 -7.42 10.06
CA ASP A 863 -31.89 -6.93 11.35
C ASP A 863 -31.89 -8.06 12.40
N ASN A 864 -32.26 -9.28 12.03
CA ASN A 864 -32.21 -10.45 12.94
C ASN A 864 -30.76 -10.76 13.33
N TRP A 865 -29.84 -10.69 12.37
CA TRP A 865 -28.40 -10.85 12.62
C TRP A 865 -27.87 -9.84 13.63
N PHE A 866 -28.27 -8.56 13.50
CA PHE A 866 -27.90 -7.51 14.44
C PHE A 866 -28.47 -7.75 15.84
N ARG A 867 -29.77 -8.05 15.96
CA ARG A 867 -30.43 -8.34 17.25
C ARG A 867 -29.74 -9.46 18.02
N ARG A 868 -29.29 -10.50 17.33
CA ARG A 868 -28.59 -11.63 17.95
C ARG A 868 -27.18 -11.28 18.47
N LEU A 869 -26.54 -10.25 17.92
CA LEU A 869 -25.15 -9.89 18.26
C LEU A 869 -25.03 -8.75 19.27
N ILE A 870 -26.03 -7.87 19.37
CA ILE A 870 -26.02 -6.77 20.36
C ILE A 870 -25.85 -7.28 21.80
N PRO A 871 -26.57 -8.31 22.28
CA PRO A 871 -26.38 -8.81 23.65
C PRO A 871 -24.94 -9.27 23.91
N LYS A 872 -24.30 -9.90 22.91
CA LYS A 872 -22.89 -10.33 23.03
C LYS A 872 -21.93 -9.16 23.13
N PHE A 873 -22.21 -8.08 22.39
CA PHE A 873 -21.43 -6.84 22.48
C PHE A 873 -21.58 -6.21 23.87
N LEU A 874 -22.81 -6.06 24.38
CA LEU A 874 -23.07 -5.51 25.71
C LEU A 874 -22.46 -6.37 26.83
N GLN A 875 -22.55 -7.69 26.72
CA GLN A 875 -21.89 -8.60 27.67
C GLN A 875 -20.38 -8.43 27.67
N SER A 876 -19.77 -8.19 26.50
CA SER A 876 -18.32 -7.92 26.42
C SER A 876 -17.95 -6.61 27.11
N CYS A 877 -18.80 -5.58 27.01
CA CYS A 877 -18.63 -4.32 27.74
C CYS A 877 -18.74 -4.52 29.26
N ALA A 878 -19.73 -5.30 29.73
CA ALA A 878 -19.93 -5.60 31.14
C ALA A 878 -18.73 -6.34 31.78
N SER A 879 -18.10 -7.23 31.01
CA SER A 879 -16.92 -8.00 31.46
C SER A 879 -15.60 -7.22 31.45
N SER A 880 -15.61 -5.95 31.02
CA SER A 880 -14.40 -5.14 30.92
C SER A 880 -13.90 -4.68 32.29
N VAL A 881 -12.58 -4.49 32.43
CA VAL A 881 -11.97 -3.86 33.63
C VAL A 881 -12.05 -2.33 33.60
N ASN A 882 -12.36 -1.74 32.43
CA ASN A 882 -12.47 -0.29 32.28
C ASN A 882 -13.88 0.17 32.73
N PRO A 883 -13.99 1.09 33.71
CA PRO A 883 -15.29 1.54 34.22
C PRO A 883 -16.16 2.19 33.13
N LEU A 884 -15.56 2.95 32.21
CA LEU A 884 -16.27 3.59 31.10
C LEU A 884 -16.92 2.59 30.14
N LEU A 885 -16.40 1.36 30.09
CA LEU A 885 -17.01 0.28 29.31
C LEU A 885 -18.14 -0.41 30.07
N GLN A 886 -17.99 -0.59 31.38
CA GLN A 886 -19.03 -1.18 32.22
C GLN A 886 -20.31 -0.32 32.19
N GLU A 887 -20.16 1.01 32.20
CA GLU A 887 -21.26 1.97 32.05
C GLU A 887 -22.03 1.84 30.72
N LEU A 888 -21.43 1.23 29.69
CA LEU A 888 -22.13 0.99 28.42
C LEU A 888 -23.11 -0.18 28.49
N ALA A 889 -22.91 -1.11 29.43
CA ALA A 889 -23.72 -2.31 29.56
C ALA A 889 -25.04 -2.08 30.32
N VAL A 890 -25.10 -1.03 31.13
CA VAL A 890 -26.31 -0.52 31.82
C VAL A 890 -27.09 0.39 30.89
#